data_AF-A0A0D2C3H6-F1
#
_entry.id   AF-A0A0D2C3H6-F1
#
_cell.length_a   1.000
_cell.length_b   1.000
_cell.length_c   1.000
_cell.angle_alpha   90.00
_cell.angle_beta   90.00
_cell.angle_gamma   90.00
#
_symmetry.space_group_name_H-M   'P 1'
#
loop_
_entity.id
_entity.type
_entity.pdbx_description
1 polymer ?
#
loop_
_entity_poly.entity_id
_entity_poly.type
_entity_poly.pdbx_seq_one_letter_code
_entity_poly.pdbx_strand_id
1 'polypeptide(L)'
;MGLAATGSKKLAKDIARATAQELNSCGINWILGPVLDVLTNARNQPLGVRSVGDDPHEVSAYGVECIKGYQEGGVATCGKHFPSYGNLEFFGVPDDVPTITDSLENLSQSALVPFRAAIAHGVDSMMVGGVAMASSQVNVMHACLSEQIVRDLLRHEMRFEGVVVSECLEMEALSRNIGISGGTVMAFKAGCDLILTCRTLSVQEDAINGLTAGLDNGMIERYRVQESVQRILNMKKKYTSWERAFAPAGIENLSRLQPLHTSLSTTAYNKSITVVRDQKHYLPLSRVIKPDEELLLLTPLVKPLPASALFHLLQNEASTVPHLGRSPSIDTNTSIMSGEQVFRELGRMLARYRNGKISHTSYTANGVRPLHENLLNRARGVVVVTADAGRNMYQNAFAKHISMLCKLSVGVDGTPREKPCVVVAVSSPFDFASDTSIGTYICTYDFTETALQALVQVLYGELTPSGVLPGSFSQKPQTSHTRQQWLVESFSEDRDSAALDALLLQTQNEPSVHAATLKNALSSTFLLRDPDVEEAHFVVRNSSTKELFGFCTTYYFKNSGVGHIGAIIVDPARRRLSIGHSLHDRAVRALLQKKGITKFQLGVRFPHVYLGIPRLDPMEYKRLRQWFAKLGWNVSLSTPVATMLIRDLSTWIAPEGLAQALTNPEVKYDLVHGAEYTEVMMEHLKRCARTDVRGVYQMALGNKEGCRIIRAKRASDQSILGSILMCRAESKIARHIPSLYKQVGTACLSSPVISTLYSDRVSLFQGLVLLGIRQVKKQGLRTLLLDYTREDVSMNGLKALGFTISNSFEEISSDPVHWTMMSAT
;
A
#
# COMPACT_ATOMS: atom_id res chain seq x y z
N MET A 1 -12.62 -8.09 10.00
CA MET A 1 -11.24 -8.18 10.51
C MET A 1 -10.17 -8.04 9.44
N GLY A 2 -10.22 -8.80 8.33
CA GLY A 2 -9.20 -8.68 7.25
C GLY A 2 -9.04 -7.26 6.69
N LEU A 3 -10.14 -6.50 6.56
CA LEU A 3 -10.10 -5.07 6.21
C LEU A 3 -9.30 -4.23 7.21
N ALA A 4 -9.45 -4.49 8.50
CA ALA A 4 -8.73 -3.80 9.56
C ALA A 4 -7.23 -4.09 9.49
N ALA A 5 -6.88 -5.34 9.21
CA ALA A 5 -5.50 -5.77 9.04
C ALA A 5 -4.76 -5.02 7.91
N THR A 6 -5.48 -4.50 6.91
CA THR A 6 -4.87 -3.67 5.85
C THR A 6 -4.35 -2.31 6.34
N GLY A 7 -4.78 -1.86 7.52
CA GLY A 7 -4.47 -0.53 8.06
C GLY A 7 -5.12 0.64 7.29
N SER A 8 -6.03 0.38 6.34
CA SER A 8 -6.57 1.38 5.42
C SER A 8 -8.09 1.52 5.53
N LYS A 9 -8.54 2.49 6.33
CA LYS A 9 -9.96 2.85 6.48
C LYS A 9 -10.60 3.28 5.16
N LYS A 10 -9.86 4.00 4.31
CA LYS A 10 -10.27 4.35 2.95
C LYS A 10 -10.60 3.11 2.11
N LEU A 11 -9.78 2.06 2.25
CA LEU A 11 -9.99 0.81 1.50
C LEU A 11 -11.25 0.08 1.98
N ALA A 12 -11.54 0.13 3.29
CA ALA A 12 -12.80 -0.40 3.82
C ALA A 12 -14.02 0.35 3.26
N LYS A 13 -13.97 1.69 3.16
CA LYS A 13 -15.01 2.49 2.50
C LYS A 13 -15.18 2.11 1.02
N ASP A 14 -14.08 2.05 0.28
CA ASP A 14 -14.10 1.73 -1.15
C ASP A 14 -14.69 0.34 -1.42
N ILE A 15 -14.37 -0.65 -0.57
CA ILE A 15 -14.93 -2.01 -0.65
C ILE A 15 -16.42 -2.01 -0.27
N ALA A 16 -16.81 -1.33 0.80
CA ALA A 16 -18.22 -1.21 1.17
C ALA A 16 -19.05 -0.57 0.05
N ARG A 17 -18.51 0.46 -0.62
CA ARG A 17 -19.14 1.08 -1.79
C ARG A 17 -19.27 0.11 -2.95
N ALA A 18 -18.20 -0.61 -3.30
CA ALA A 18 -18.22 -1.61 -4.36
C ALA A 18 -19.28 -2.70 -4.08
N THR A 19 -19.32 -3.23 -2.86
CA THR A 19 -20.33 -4.20 -2.43
C THR A 19 -21.75 -3.64 -2.57
N ALA A 20 -22.01 -2.41 -2.11
CA ALA A 20 -23.33 -1.81 -2.24
C ALA A 20 -23.73 -1.56 -3.71
N GLN A 21 -22.79 -1.20 -4.58
CA GLN A 21 -23.05 -1.02 -6.01
C GLN A 21 -23.47 -2.35 -6.68
N GLU A 22 -22.81 -3.45 -6.33
CA GLU A 22 -23.20 -4.79 -6.82
C GLU A 22 -24.58 -5.19 -6.29
N LEU A 23 -24.81 -5.07 -4.98
CA LEU A 23 -26.10 -5.39 -4.36
C LEU A 23 -27.25 -4.58 -4.99
N ASN A 24 -27.06 -3.27 -5.13
CA ASN A 24 -28.04 -2.37 -5.75
C ASN A 24 -28.31 -2.72 -7.22
N SER A 25 -27.30 -3.20 -7.95
CA SER A 25 -27.49 -3.68 -9.33
C SER A 25 -28.39 -4.92 -9.41
N CYS A 26 -28.41 -5.74 -8.34
CA CYS A 26 -29.32 -6.87 -8.19
C CYS A 26 -30.71 -6.49 -7.62
N GLY A 27 -30.97 -5.20 -7.37
CA GLY A 27 -32.20 -4.72 -6.74
C GLY A 27 -32.20 -4.80 -5.21
N ILE A 28 -31.08 -5.19 -4.58
CA ILE A 28 -30.94 -5.21 -3.12
C ILE A 28 -30.62 -3.78 -2.64
N ASN A 29 -31.48 -3.23 -1.80
CA ASN A 29 -31.41 -1.83 -1.35
C ASN A 29 -31.20 -1.67 0.17
N TRP A 30 -31.01 -2.77 0.90
CA TRP A 30 -30.71 -2.76 2.32
C TRP A 30 -29.69 -3.84 2.67
N ILE A 31 -28.59 -3.45 3.31
CA ILE A 31 -27.59 -4.38 3.84
C ILE A 31 -27.68 -4.42 5.36
N LEU A 32 -27.75 -5.63 5.91
CA LEU A 32 -27.74 -5.85 7.36
C LEU A 32 -26.31 -5.75 7.91
N GLY A 33 -25.71 -4.57 7.80
CA GLY A 33 -24.36 -4.26 8.29
C GLY A 33 -24.04 -2.75 8.24
N PRO A 34 -22.87 -2.34 8.74
CA PRO A 34 -21.76 -3.19 9.20
C PRO A 34 -21.95 -3.78 10.61
N VAL A 35 -21.12 -4.78 10.93
CA VAL A 35 -20.94 -5.28 12.30
C VAL A 35 -20.12 -4.26 13.09
N LEU A 36 -20.66 -3.83 14.23
CA LEU A 36 -20.12 -2.80 15.13
C LEU A 36 -19.68 -3.36 16.49
N ASP A 37 -19.80 -4.67 16.69
CA ASP A 37 -19.41 -5.35 17.91
C ASP A 37 -17.88 -5.29 18.15
N VAL A 38 -17.47 -5.05 19.40
CA VAL A 38 -16.06 -5.00 19.82
C VAL A 38 -15.68 -6.28 20.57
N LEU A 39 -14.69 -7.03 20.09
CA LEU A 39 -14.33 -8.35 20.64
C LEU A 39 -13.46 -8.28 21.91
N THR A 40 -13.98 -7.70 22.99
CA THR A 40 -13.20 -7.51 24.23
C THR A 40 -12.78 -8.81 24.92
N ASN A 41 -13.39 -9.95 24.56
CA ASN A 41 -13.00 -11.28 25.07
C ASN A 41 -12.27 -12.12 24.01
N ALA A 42 -10.95 -12.25 24.14
CA ALA A 42 -10.14 -13.04 23.22
C ALA A 42 -10.35 -14.56 23.34
N ARG A 43 -10.90 -15.06 24.46
CA ARG A 43 -11.11 -16.49 24.69
C ARG A 43 -12.36 -17.01 24.00
N ASN A 44 -13.42 -16.20 23.98
CA ASN A 44 -14.69 -16.60 23.41
C ASN A 44 -15.19 -15.54 22.43
N GLN A 45 -15.01 -15.80 21.13
CA GLN A 45 -15.37 -14.87 20.06
C GLN A 45 -16.40 -15.51 19.13
N PRO A 46 -17.71 -15.39 19.44
CA PRO A 46 -18.76 -15.98 18.60
C PRO A 46 -18.77 -15.38 17.19
N LEU A 47 -18.35 -14.11 17.06
CA LEU A 47 -18.32 -13.39 15.78
C LEU A 47 -17.04 -13.62 14.96
N GLY A 48 -15.90 -13.88 15.63
CA GLY A 48 -14.59 -14.03 14.99
C GLY A 48 -14.27 -12.91 14.00
N VAL A 49 -13.87 -13.28 12.77
CA VAL A 49 -13.42 -12.34 11.73
C VAL A 49 -14.48 -11.35 11.21
N ARG A 50 -15.74 -11.50 11.61
CA ARG A 50 -16.84 -10.58 11.27
C ARG A 50 -16.67 -9.20 11.90
N SER A 51 -16.09 -9.12 13.10
CA SER A 51 -15.77 -7.84 13.73
C SER A 51 -14.48 -7.25 13.17
N VAL A 52 -14.27 -5.95 13.34
CA VAL A 52 -13.02 -5.24 13.04
C VAL A 52 -11.90 -5.71 13.96
N GLY A 53 -12.18 -5.87 15.26
CA GLY A 53 -11.20 -6.17 16.29
C GLY A 53 -11.77 -6.00 17.70
N ASP A 54 -10.89 -5.77 18.67
CA ASP A 54 -11.20 -5.59 20.09
C ASP A 54 -10.96 -4.14 20.60
N ASP A 55 -10.50 -3.23 19.72
CA ASP A 55 -10.38 -1.79 20.01
C ASP A 55 -11.67 -1.05 19.57
N PRO A 56 -12.45 -0.47 20.53
CA PRO A 56 -13.67 0.27 20.22
C PRO A 56 -13.47 1.45 19.24
N HIS A 57 -12.33 2.14 19.29
CA HIS A 57 -12.07 3.28 18.42
C HIS A 57 -11.73 2.83 17.00
N GLU A 58 -11.00 1.72 16.86
CA GLU A 58 -10.74 1.11 15.56
C GLU A 58 -12.05 0.59 14.93
N VAL A 59 -12.86 -0.14 15.71
CA VAL A 59 -14.18 -0.62 15.26
C VAL A 59 -15.09 0.53 14.83
N SER A 60 -15.13 1.61 15.62
CA SER A 60 -15.87 2.83 15.29
C SER A 60 -15.41 3.43 13.95
N ALA A 61 -14.11 3.63 13.79
CA ALA A 61 -13.58 4.30 12.61
C ALA A 61 -13.79 3.48 11.32
N TYR A 62 -13.58 2.17 11.37
CA TYR A 62 -13.88 1.31 10.21
C TYR A 62 -15.38 1.17 9.97
N GLY A 63 -16.18 1.06 11.03
CA GLY A 63 -17.65 0.99 10.96
C GLY A 63 -18.26 2.20 10.26
N VAL A 64 -17.85 3.41 10.65
CA VAL A 64 -18.28 4.68 10.03
C VAL A 64 -17.91 4.73 8.55
N GLU A 65 -16.70 4.33 8.18
CA GLU A 65 -16.27 4.32 6.78
C GLU A 65 -17.04 3.27 5.94
N CYS A 66 -17.40 2.12 6.52
CA CYS A 66 -18.26 1.15 5.87
C CYS A 66 -19.69 1.70 5.67
N ILE A 67 -20.27 2.36 6.69
CA ILE A 67 -21.59 3.00 6.60
C ILE A 67 -21.60 3.98 5.43
N LYS A 68 -20.63 4.91 5.38
CA LYS A 68 -20.51 5.88 4.27
C LYS A 68 -20.41 5.19 2.92
N GLY A 69 -19.58 4.13 2.82
CA GLY A 69 -19.41 3.37 1.58
C GLY A 69 -20.71 2.74 1.10
N TYR A 70 -21.44 2.04 1.97
CA TYR A 70 -22.72 1.43 1.62
C TYR A 70 -23.77 2.46 1.18
N GLN A 71 -23.87 3.58 1.89
CA GLN A 71 -24.78 4.66 1.56
C GLN A 71 -24.43 5.31 0.22
N GLU A 72 -23.13 5.54 -0.07
CA GLU A 72 -22.65 6.02 -1.37
C GLU A 72 -22.94 5.04 -2.51
N GLY A 73 -22.91 3.73 -2.23
CA GLY A 73 -23.32 2.68 -3.18
C GLY A 73 -24.84 2.58 -3.36
N GLY A 74 -25.62 3.37 -2.63
CA GLY A 74 -27.07 3.48 -2.78
C GLY A 74 -27.87 2.43 -2.01
N VAL A 75 -27.31 1.86 -0.95
CA VAL A 75 -27.93 0.82 -0.12
C VAL A 75 -28.06 1.31 1.33
N ALA A 76 -29.22 1.08 1.95
CA ALA A 76 -29.46 1.40 3.35
C ALA A 76 -28.58 0.56 4.28
N THR A 77 -28.18 1.12 5.42
CA THR A 77 -27.27 0.49 6.39
C THR A 77 -27.97 0.06 7.67
N CYS A 78 -27.49 -1.02 8.29
CA CYS A 78 -27.98 -1.52 9.57
C CYS A 78 -26.82 -1.84 10.52
N GLY A 79 -26.54 -0.97 11.49
CA GLY A 79 -25.56 -1.28 12.55
C GLY A 79 -26.01 -2.48 13.38
N LYS A 80 -25.09 -3.36 13.77
CA LYS A 80 -25.41 -4.55 14.58
C LYS A 80 -24.22 -5.11 15.38
N HIS A 81 -24.43 -5.83 16.48
CA HIS A 81 -25.72 -6.20 17.09
C HIS A 81 -25.85 -5.46 18.42
N PHE A 82 -26.77 -4.51 18.49
CA PHE A 82 -26.94 -3.68 19.68
C PHE A 82 -27.49 -4.50 20.86
N PRO A 83 -27.00 -4.34 22.11
CA PRO A 83 -25.92 -3.45 22.54
C PRO A 83 -24.51 -4.01 22.30
N SER A 84 -24.31 -5.33 22.28
CA SER A 84 -23.05 -5.97 21.86
C SER A 84 -23.16 -7.49 21.78
N TYR A 85 -22.46 -8.11 20.83
CA TYR A 85 -22.13 -9.56 20.81
C TYR A 85 -20.64 -9.82 21.10
N GLY A 86 -19.92 -8.78 21.50
CA GLY A 86 -18.47 -8.77 21.60
C GLY A 86 -17.87 -9.49 22.82
N ASN A 87 -18.64 -9.60 23.89
CA ASN A 87 -18.28 -10.29 25.13
C ASN A 87 -19.50 -11.02 25.68
N LEU A 88 -19.61 -12.30 25.34
CA LEU A 88 -20.74 -13.14 25.74
C LEU A 88 -20.24 -14.29 26.61
N GLU A 89 -20.94 -14.51 27.72
CA GLU A 89 -20.82 -15.69 28.56
C GLU A 89 -21.91 -16.72 28.18
N PHE A 90 -21.55 -17.99 28.28
CA PHE A 90 -22.43 -19.13 28.02
C PHE A 90 -22.38 -20.03 29.25
N PHE A 91 -23.51 -20.32 29.89
CA PHE A 91 -23.57 -21.09 31.14
C PHE A 91 -23.83 -22.59 30.92
N GLY A 92 -23.48 -23.11 29.73
CA GLY A 92 -23.22 -24.53 29.51
C GLY A 92 -24.41 -25.41 29.15
N VAL A 93 -25.59 -24.84 28.87
CA VAL A 93 -26.75 -25.58 28.33
C VAL A 93 -26.84 -25.36 26.81
N PRO A 94 -27.10 -26.38 25.97
CA PRO A 94 -27.17 -26.23 24.51
C PRO A 94 -28.19 -25.21 23.99
N ASP A 95 -29.18 -24.84 24.80
CA ASP A 95 -30.24 -23.87 24.52
C ASP A 95 -30.05 -22.52 25.26
N ASP A 96 -28.91 -22.33 25.91
CA ASP A 96 -28.68 -21.17 26.79
C ASP A 96 -28.59 -19.86 26.00
N VAL A 97 -29.19 -18.80 26.55
CA VAL A 97 -29.15 -17.48 25.92
C VAL A 97 -27.76 -16.88 26.17
N PRO A 98 -27.00 -16.50 25.13
CA PRO A 98 -25.73 -15.81 25.35
C PRO A 98 -25.99 -14.54 26.18
N THR A 99 -25.23 -14.39 27.26
CA THR A 99 -25.47 -13.35 28.28
C THR A 99 -24.34 -12.34 28.32
N ILE A 100 -24.70 -11.05 28.34
CA ILE A 100 -23.79 -9.95 28.66
C ILE A 100 -23.80 -9.74 30.17
N THR A 101 -22.63 -9.83 30.80
CA THR A 101 -22.44 -9.62 32.25
C THR A 101 -21.91 -8.22 32.60
N ASP A 102 -21.45 -7.46 31.59
CA ASP A 102 -20.96 -6.09 31.75
C ASP A 102 -22.08 -5.11 32.18
N SER A 103 -21.74 -4.15 33.05
CA SER A 103 -22.66 -3.05 33.40
C SER A 103 -22.84 -2.07 32.24
N LEU A 104 -23.91 -1.27 32.28
CA LEU A 104 -24.16 -0.24 31.26
C LEU A 104 -23.03 0.79 31.18
N GLU A 105 -22.39 1.14 32.30
CA GLU A 105 -21.23 2.04 32.31
C GLU A 105 -20.04 1.43 31.57
N ASN A 106 -19.74 0.15 31.81
CA ASN A 106 -18.65 -0.55 31.13
C ASN A 106 -18.92 -0.63 29.61
N LEU A 107 -20.16 -0.98 29.23
CA LEU A 107 -20.57 -1.00 27.84
C LEU A 107 -20.47 0.39 27.20
N SER A 108 -20.88 1.44 27.92
CA SER A 108 -20.81 2.84 27.48
C SER A 108 -19.39 3.29 27.14
N GLN A 109 -18.41 2.86 27.93
CA GLN A 109 -16.99 3.19 27.72
C GLN A 109 -16.30 2.31 26.65
N SER A 110 -16.93 1.22 26.22
CA SER A 110 -16.34 0.25 25.29
C SER A 110 -17.29 -0.14 24.15
N ALA A 111 -18.11 -1.17 24.33
CA ALA A 111 -18.91 -1.78 23.28
C ALA A 111 -19.92 -0.84 22.60
N LEU A 112 -20.40 0.19 23.30
CA LEU A 112 -21.35 1.17 22.75
C LEU A 112 -20.68 2.30 21.96
N VAL A 113 -19.36 2.46 22.04
CA VAL A 113 -18.63 3.53 21.33
C VAL A 113 -18.84 3.48 19.81
N PRO A 114 -18.73 2.32 19.13
CA PRO A 114 -19.03 2.23 17.69
C PRO A 114 -20.48 2.57 17.35
N PHE A 115 -21.44 2.19 18.19
CA PHE A 115 -22.86 2.47 17.97
C PHE A 115 -23.16 3.98 18.10
N ARG A 116 -22.63 4.66 19.12
CA ARG A 116 -22.74 6.12 19.25
C ARG A 116 -22.17 6.84 18.03
N ALA A 117 -21.00 6.38 17.55
CA ALA A 117 -20.37 6.94 16.36
C ALA A 117 -21.19 6.69 15.08
N ALA A 118 -21.77 5.50 14.92
CA ALA A 118 -22.64 5.17 13.79
C ALA A 118 -23.89 6.05 13.76
N ILE A 119 -24.52 6.28 14.91
CA ILE A 119 -25.68 7.19 15.05
C ILE A 119 -25.28 8.61 14.65
N ALA A 120 -24.16 9.13 15.19
CA ALA A 120 -23.66 10.47 14.87
C ALA A 120 -23.33 10.66 13.36
N HIS A 121 -23.02 9.57 12.66
CA HIS A 121 -22.73 9.57 11.21
C HIS A 121 -23.91 9.11 10.35
N GLY A 122 -25.11 9.03 10.92
CA GLY A 122 -26.35 8.83 10.16
C GLY A 122 -26.56 7.40 9.64
N VAL A 123 -26.24 6.38 10.44
CA VAL A 123 -26.69 5.00 10.17
C VAL A 123 -28.21 4.94 10.04
N ASP A 124 -28.73 4.20 9.04
CA ASP A 124 -30.16 4.26 8.69
C ASP A 124 -31.03 3.39 9.61
N SER A 125 -30.51 2.22 9.99
CA SER A 125 -31.18 1.29 10.88
C SER A 125 -30.22 0.68 11.92
N MET A 126 -30.79 0.11 12.99
CA MET A 126 -30.05 -0.58 14.04
C MET A 126 -30.72 -1.92 14.35
N MET A 127 -29.96 -3.00 14.35
CA MET A 127 -30.44 -4.32 14.76
C MET A 127 -30.09 -4.55 16.23
N VAL A 128 -31.11 -4.90 17.02
CA VAL A 128 -30.95 -5.24 18.44
C VAL A 128 -30.86 -6.75 18.56
N GLY A 129 -29.84 -7.23 19.25
CA GLY A 129 -29.54 -8.64 19.36
C GLY A 129 -30.45 -9.43 20.31
N GLY A 130 -30.46 -10.75 20.14
CA GLY A 130 -31.23 -11.71 20.95
C GLY A 130 -30.52 -12.19 22.21
N VAL A 131 -29.63 -11.38 22.78
CA VAL A 131 -28.79 -11.72 23.96
C VAL A 131 -29.46 -11.33 25.27
N ALA A 132 -29.19 -12.08 26.33
CA ALA A 132 -29.56 -11.70 27.69
C ALA A 132 -28.59 -10.66 28.23
N MET A 133 -29.02 -9.87 29.21
CA MET A 133 -28.12 -9.05 30.02
C MET A 133 -28.40 -9.29 31.48
N ALA A 134 -27.37 -9.66 32.23
CA ALA A 134 -27.45 -9.90 33.67
C ALA A 134 -26.34 -9.09 34.35
N SER A 135 -26.65 -7.84 34.68
CA SER A 135 -25.77 -6.91 35.38
C SER A 135 -26.47 -6.36 36.63
N SER A 136 -25.75 -5.61 37.46
CA SER A 136 -26.30 -5.02 38.69
C SER A 136 -27.49 -4.07 38.46
N GLN A 137 -27.61 -3.49 37.27
CA GLN A 137 -28.64 -2.48 36.91
C GLN A 137 -29.67 -2.97 35.89
N VAL A 138 -29.32 -4.00 35.11
CA VAL A 138 -30.13 -4.52 34.02
C VAL A 138 -30.18 -6.03 34.14
N ASN A 139 -31.39 -6.57 34.25
CA ASN A 139 -31.64 -8.01 34.19
C ASN A 139 -32.74 -8.29 33.16
N VAL A 140 -32.36 -8.65 31.94
CA VAL A 140 -33.29 -8.88 30.82
C VAL A 140 -32.94 -10.18 30.11
N MET A 141 -33.97 -10.93 29.73
CA MET A 141 -33.79 -12.23 29.07
C MET A 141 -33.37 -12.09 27.61
N HIS A 142 -33.88 -11.08 26.90
CA HIS A 142 -33.49 -10.77 25.52
C HIS A 142 -33.51 -9.26 25.28
N ALA A 143 -32.38 -8.70 24.84
CA ALA A 143 -32.21 -7.28 24.60
C ALA A 143 -33.22 -6.73 23.57
N CYS A 144 -33.46 -7.45 22.46
CA CYS A 144 -34.43 -7.04 21.43
C CYS A 144 -35.91 -7.04 21.88
N LEU A 145 -36.23 -7.66 23.01
CA LEU A 145 -37.57 -7.71 23.59
C LEU A 145 -37.74 -6.73 24.76
N SER A 146 -36.71 -5.99 25.14
CA SER A 146 -36.68 -5.18 26.36
C SER A 146 -36.86 -3.69 26.08
N GLU A 147 -37.88 -3.07 26.69
CA GLU A 147 -38.06 -1.61 26.69
C GLU A 147 -36.84 -0.88 27.27
N GLN A 148 -36.20 -1.43 28.31
CA GLN A 148 -35.04 -0.80 28.94
C GLN A 148 -33.86 -0.66 27.96
N ILE A 149 -33.69 -1.62 27.05
CA ILE A 149 -32.59 -1.61 26.07
C ILE A 149 -32.99 -0.89 24.79
N VAL A 150 -34.17 -1.17 24.26
CA VAL A 150 -34.59 -0.62 22.97
C VAL A 150 -35.12 0.81 23.13
N ARG A 151 -36.06 1.05 24.03
CA ARG A 151 -36.68 2.37 24.24
C ARG A 151 -35.77 3.26 25.07
N ASP A 152 -35.36 2.83 26.26
CA ASP A 152 -34.67 3.75 27.18
C ASP A 152 -33.21 3.99 26.75
N LEU A 153 -32.44 2.93 26.48
CA LEU A 153 -31.04 3.07 26.08
C LEU A 153 -30.89 3.52 24.60
N LEU A 154 -31.44 2.79 23.63
CA LEU A 154 -31.21 3.10 22.21
C LEU A 154 -31.99 4.33 21.72
N ARG A 155 -33.30 4.42 21.99
CA ARG A 155 -34.10 5.58 21.54
C ARG A 155 -33.82 6.82 22.37
N HIS A 156 -33.94 6.76 23.70
CA HIS A 156 -33.89 7.96 24.53
C HIS A 156 -32.46 8.41 24.85
N GLU A 157 -31.62 7.54 25.42
CA GLU A 157 -30.26 7.92 25.84
C GLU A 157 -29.35 8.16 24.63
N MET A 158 -29.35 7.24 23.66
CA MET A 158 -28.51 7.33 22.46
C MET A 158 -29.13 8.17 21.33
N ARG A 159 -30.39 8.61 21.48
CA ARG A 159 -31.11 9.49 20.54
C ARG A 159 -31.15 8.94 19.12
N PHE A 160 -31.35 7.63 18.98
CA PHE A 160 -31.45 7.01 17.66
C PHE A 160 -32.87 7.16 17.07
N GLU A 161 -32.97 7.88 15.95
CA GLU A 161 -34.25 8.15 15.27
C GLU A 161 -34.51 7.28 14.03
N GLY A 162 -33.54 6.44 13.63
CA GLY A 162 -33.65 5.56 12.46
C GLY A 162 -34.53 4.32 12.69
N VAL A 163 -34.51 3.36 11.78
CA VAL A 163 -35.33 2.15 11.91
C VAL A 163 -34.69 1.17 12.90
N VAL A 164 -35.44 0.67 13.88
CA VAL A 164 -34.97 -0.41 14.78
C VAL A 164 -35.51 -1.74 14.31
N VAL A 165 -34.64 -2.73 14.23
CA VAL A 165 -34.94 -4.09 13.77
C VAL A 165 -34.69 -5.07 14.91
N SER A 166 -35.60 -6.00 15.14
CA SER A 166 -35.36 -7.10 16.07
C SER A 166 -34.29 -8.05 15.51
N GLU A 167 -33.69 -8.85 16.39
CA GLU A 167 -33.04 -10.09 15.97
C GLU A 167 -34.09 -11.05 15.40
N CYS A 168 -33.65 -12.06 14.65
CA CYS A 168 -34.53 -13.08 14.11
C CYS A 168 -35.23 -13.85 15.24
N LEU A 169 -36.56 -13.72 15.34
CA LEU A 169 -37.36 -14.37 16.39
C LEU A 169 -37.40 -15.89 16.28
N GLU A 170 -36.96 -16.44 15.14
CA GLU A 170 -36.78 -17.88 14.94
C GLU A 170 -35.55 -18.49 15.61
N MET A 171 -34.76 -17.72 16.36
CA MET A 171 -33.71 -18.29 17.20
C MET A 171 -34.33 -19.28 18.20
N GLU A 172 -33.69 -20.44 18.39
CA GLU A 172 -34.24 -21.51 19.24
C GLU A 172 -34.52 -21.03 20.67
N ALA A 173 -33.57 -20.28 21.26
CA ALA A 173 -33.73 -19.66 22.56
C ALA A 173 -34.96 -18.74 22.68
N LEU A 174 -35.21 -17.89 21.68
CA LEU A 174 -36.35 -16.96 21.67
C LEU A 174 -37.67 -17.71 21.45
N SER A 175 -37.72 -18.53 20.40
CA SER A 175 -38.92 -19.26 19.99
C SER A 175 -39.41 -20.27 21.04
N ARG A 176 -38.51 -20.97 21.74
CA ARG A 176 -38.90 -21.94 22.78
C ARG A 176 -39.34 -21.29 24.08
N ASN A 177 -38.67 -20.21 24.51
CA ASN A 177 -38.93 -19.59 25.80
C ASN A 177 -40.13 -18.64 25.77
N ILE A 178 -40.32 -17.91 24.67
CA ILE A 178 -41.29 -16.82 24.55
C ILE A 178 -42.40 -17.13 23.55
N GLY A 179 -42.11 -17.90 22.50
CA GLY A 179 -42.99 -18.08 21.35
C GLY A 179 -42.96 -16.88 20.39
N ILE A 180 -43.31 -17.11 19.13
CA ILE A 180 -43.19 -16.11 18.05
C ILE A 180 -44.20 -14.98 18.23
N SER A 181 -45.49 -15.31 18.41
CA SER A 181 -46.54 -14.32 18.66
C SER A 181 -46.21 -13.40 19.84
N GLY A 182 -45.84 -13.98 20.98
CA GLY A 182 -45.45 -13.23 22.18
C GLY A 182 -44.21 -12.37 21.96
N GLY A 183 -43.17 -12.94 21.35
CA GLY A 183 -41.93 -12.24 21.03
C GLY A 183 -42.15 -11.07 20.07
N THR A 184 -43.08 -11.21 19.11
CA THR A 184 -43.45 -10.15 18.17
C THR A 184 -44.07 -8.95 18.89
N VAL A 185 -45.04 -9.20 19.78
CA VAL A 185 -45.68 -8.12 20.57
C VAL A 185 -44.65 -7.45 21.48
N MET A 186 -43.80 -8.23 22.17
CA MET A 186 -42.77 -7.69 23.06
C MET A 186 -41.74 -6.85 22.31
N ALA A 187 -41.20 -7.33 21.19
CA ALA A 187 -40.22 -6.60 20.40
C ALA A 187 -40.79 -5.28 19.87
N PHE A 188 -42.03 -5.29 19.37
CA PHE A 188 -42.68 -4.09 18.84
C PHE A 188 -42.94 -3.06 19.95
N LYS A 189 -43.47 -3.53 21.08
CA LYS A 189 -43.71 -2.71 22.27
C LYS A 189 -42.41 -2.14 22.85
N ALA A 190 -41.32 -2.92 22.82
CA ALA A 190 -39.99 -2.47 23.23
C ALA A 190 -39.48 -1.29 22.40
N GLY A 191 -39.98 -1.09 21.18
CA GLY A 191 -39.60 0.01 20.28
C GLY A 191 -38.94 -0.43 18.98
N CYS A 192 -38.96 -1.73 18.65
CA CYS A 192 -38.61 -2.19 17.32
C CYS A 192 -39.66 -1.71 16.31
N ASP A 193 -39.23 -1.30 15.11
CA ASP A 193 -40.11 -0.92 14.02
C ASP A 193 -40.31 -2.07 13.02
N LEU A 194 -39.30 -2.94 12.85
CA LEU A 194 -39.32 -4.12 11.99
C LEU A 194 -39.02 -5.38 12.80
N ILE A 195 -39.85 -6.42 12.63
CA ILE A 195 -39.69 -7.72 13.27
C ILE A 195 -39.16 -8.71 12.24
N LEU A 196 -38.08 -9.41 12.58
CA LEU A 196 -37.38 -10.29 11.65
C LEU A 196 -37.78 -11.77 11.85
N THR A 197 -38.32 -12.40 10.80
CA THR A 197 -38.66 -13.82 10.69
C THR A 197 -38.23 -14.35 9.32
N CYS A 198 -37.16 -15.15 9.28
CA CYS A 198 -36.36 -15.35 8.07
C CYS A 198 -36.69 -16.60 7.24
N ARG A 199 -37.26 -17.67 7.81
CA ARG A 199 -37.25 -19.00 7.17
C ARG A 199 -38.63 -19.51 6.78
N THR A 200 -39.57 -19.63 7.72
CA THR A 200 -40.81 -20.39 7.49
C THR A 200 -42.05 -19.50 7.46
N LEU A 201 -42.93 -19.75 6.47
CA LEU A 201 -44.18 -19.01 6.29
C LEU A 201 -45.09 -19.12 7.53
N SER A 202 -45.20 -20.30 8.13
CA SER A 202 -46.04 -20.50 9.32
C SER A 202 -45.60 -19.62 10.50
N VAL A 203 -44.30 -19.39 10.67
CA VAL A 203 -43.77 -18.50 11.69
C VAL A 203 -44.03 -17.03 11.33
N GLN A 204 -43.94 -16.67 10.04
CA GLN A 204 -44.29 -15.33 9.57
C GLN A 204 -45.77 -15.02 9.81
N GLU A 205 -46.66 -15.97 9.53
CA GLU A 205 -48.09 -15.86 9.82
C GLU A 205 -48.37 -15.74 11.32
N ASP A 206 -47.71 -16.54 12.16
CA ASP A 206 -47.83 -16.44 13.62
C ASP A 206 -47.38 -15.06 14.13
N ALA A 207 -46.30 -14.50 13.61
CA ALA A 207 -45.87 -13.14 13.94
C ALA A 207 -46.93 -12.08 13.56
N ILE A 208 -47.52 -12.18 12.37
CA ILE A 208 -48.59 -11.27 11.91
C ILE A 208 -49.83 -11.39 12.81
N ASN A 209 -50.21 -12.62 13.17
CA ASN A 209 -51.32 -12.88 14.09
C ASN A 209 -51.04 -12.30 15.48
N GLY A 210 -49.82 -12.46 15.99
CA GLY A 210 -49.38 -11.88 17.26
C GLY A 210 -49.48 -10.35 17.27
N LEU A 211 -49.02 -9.68 16.20
CA LEU A 211 -49.14 -8.22 16.06
C LEU A 211 -50.62 -7.77 16.01
N THR A 212 -51.45 -8.51 15.29
CA THR A 212 -52.90 -8.25 15.18
C THR A 212 -53.57 -8.39 16.55
N ALA A 213 -53.32 -9.49 17.25
CA ALA A 213 -53.84 -9.74 18.58
C ALA A 213 -53.38 -8.67 19.58
N GLY A 214 -52.11 -8.25 19.52
CA GLY A 214 -51.56 -7.18 20.35
C GLY A 214 -52.19 -5.81 20.11
N LEU A 215 -52.67 -5.53 18.89
CA LEU A 215 -53.44 -4.32 18.59
C LEU A 215 -54.88 -4.43 19.09
N ASP A 216 -55.53 -5.57 18.85
CA ASP A 216 -56.94 -5.78 19.20
C ASP A 216 -57.16 -5.78 20.72
N ASN A 217 -56.21 -6.31 21.49
CA ASN A 217 -56.28 -6.33 22.95
C ASN A 217 -55.68 -5.08 23.62
N GLY A 218 -55.20 -4.11 22.85
CA GLY A 218 -54.65 -2.85 23.35
C GLY A 218 -53.25 -2.94 23.97
N MET A 219 -52.52 -4.04 23.80
CA MET A 219 -51.11 -4.15 24.22
C MET A 219 -50.16 -3.29 23.36
N ILE A 220 -50.57 -2.98 22.13
CA ILE A 220 -49.87 -2.10 21.19
C ILE A 220 -50.79 -0.93 20.83
N GLU A 221 -50.30 0.28 21.01
CA GLU A 221 -51.05 1.47 20.67
C GLU A 221 -50.96 1.81 19.17
N ARG A 222 -52.06 2.30 18.58
CA ARG A 222 -52.09 2.67 17.15
C ARG A 222 -51.09 3.75 16.77
N TYR A 223 -50.81 4.70 17.67
CA TYR A 223 -49.84 5.77 17.40
C TYR A 223 -48.42 5.20 17.23
N ARG A 224 -48.07 4.13 17.97
CA ARG A 224 -46.76 3.46 17.86
C ARG A 224 -46.59 2.83 16.48
N VAL A 225 -47.66 2.25 15.92
CA VAL A 225 -47.67 1.75 14.53
C VAL A 225 -47.41 2.87 13.53
N GLN A 226 -48.10 4.00 13.67
CA GLN A 226 -47.91 5.14 12.77
C GLN A 226 -46.46 5.66 12.81
N GLU A 227 -45.88 5.76 14.01
CA GLU A 227 -44.50 6.18 14.21
C GLU A 227 -43.50 5.22 13.54
N SER A 228 -43.63 3.90 13.77
CA SER A 228 -42.80 2.88 13.11
C SER A 228 -42.91 2.94 11.59
N VAL A 229 -44.13 3.02 11.06
CA VAL A 229 -44.37 3.12 9.62
C VAL A 229 -43.74 4.38 9.04
N GLN A 230 -43.82 5.53 9.73
CA GLN A 230 -43.20 6.77 9.27
C GLN A 230 -41.68 6.63 9.15
N ARG A 231 -41.00 6.01 10.12
CA ARG A 231 -39.55 5.74 10.04
C ARG A 231 -39.20 4.83 8.86
N ILE A 232 -39.95 3.75 8.68
CA ILE A 232 -39.75 2.81 7.58
C ILE A 232 -39.95 3.49 6.22
N LEU A 233 -41.00 4.30 6.07
CA LEU A 233 -41.28 5.04 4.84
C LEU A 233 -40.21 6.11 4.56
N ASN A 234 -39.73 6.82 5.58
CA ASN A 234 -38.62 7.77 5.45
C ASN A 234 -37.35 7.07 4.96
N MET A 235 -37.02 5.90 5.52
CA MET A 235 -35.88 5.09 5.07
C MET A 235 -36.07 4.61 3.63
N LYS A 236 -37.25 4.06 3.28
CA LYS A 236 -37.55 3.62 1.90
C LYS A 236 -37.40 4.76 0.90
N LYS A 237 -37.94 5.95 1.21
CA LYS A 237 -37.88 7.14 0.35
C LYS A 237 -36.43 7.57 0.04
N LYS A 238 -35.48 7.34 0.94
CA LYS A 238 -34.07 7.68 0.76
C LYS A 238 -33.36 6.80 -0.27
N TYR A 239 -33.76 5.53 -0.41
CA TYR A 239 -33.00 4.53 -1.17
C TYR A 239 -33.74 3.94 -2.37
N THR A 240 -35.06 4.04 -2.43
CA THR A 240 -35.83 3.41 -3.52
C THR A 240 -37.08 4.20 -3.91
N SER A 241 -37.55 3.94 -5.11
CA SER A 241 -38.84 4.34 -5.67
C SER A 241 -39.38 3.15 -6.47
N TRP A 242 -40.66 3.16 -6.85
CA TRP A 242 -41.21 2.09 -7.70
C TRP A 242 -40.48 2.00 -9.04
N GLU A 243 -40.15 3.15 -9.65
CA GLU A 243 -39.37 3.21 -10.88
C GLU A 243 -38.00 2.53 -10.71
N ARG A 244 -37.26 2.84 -9.65
CA ARG A 244 -35.96 2.22 -9.37
C ARG A 244 -36.07 0.75 -9.01
N ALA A 245 -37.11 0.35 -8.27
CA ALA A 245 -37.31 -1.03 -7.85
C ALA A 245 -37.65 -1.97 -9.03
N PHE A 246 -38.41 -1.48 -10.01
CA PHE A 246 -38.75 -2.25 -11.22
C PHE A 246 -37.68 -2.22 -12.30
N ALA A 247 -36.68 -1.34 -12.19
CA ALA A 247 -35.59 -1.20 -13.16
C ALA A 247 -34.19 -1.27 -12.50
N PRO A 248 -33.81 -2.40 -11.87
CA PRO A 248 -32.44 -2.58 -11.39
C PRO A 248 -31.44 -2.60 -12.55
N ALA A 249 -30.22 -2.12 -12.32
CA ALA A 249 -29.19 -2.01 -13.36
C ALA A 249 -28.77 -3.36 -13.98
N GLY A 250 -28.97 -4.46 -13.25
CA GLY A 250 -28.87 -5.82 -13.76
C GLY A 250 -27.45 -6.28 -14.12
N ILE A 251 -27.40 -7.38 -14.89
CA ILE A 251 -26.17 -8.13 -15.21
C ILE A 251 -25.19 -7.30 -16.06
N GLU A 252 -25.67 -6.42 -16.93
CA GLU A 252 -24.82 -5.58 -17.77
C GLU A 252 -23.93 -4.65 -16.91
N ASN A 253 -24.52 -4.00 -15.91
CA ASN A 253 -23.79 -3.15 -14.99
C ASN A 253 -22.81 -3.97 -14.13
N LEU A 254 -23.24 -5.12 -13.62
CA LEU A 254 -22.37 -6.04 -12.86
C LEU A 254 -21.16 -6.48 -13.69
N SER A 255 -21.35 -6.79 -14.97
CA SER A 255 -20.28 -7.18 -15.89
C SER A 255 -19.24 -6.08 -16.07
N ARG A 256 -19.66 -4.80 -16.04
CA ARG A 256 -18.75 -3.63 -16.09
C ARG A 256 -18.01 -3.41 -14.76
N LEU A 257 -18.65 -3.69 -13.64
CA LEU A 257 -18.07 -3.52 -12.30
C LEU A 257 -17.08 -4.62 -11.93
N GLN A 258 -17.33 -5.85 -12.40
CA GLN A 258 -16.59 -7.05 -12.00
C GLN A 258 -15.06 -6.91 -12.10
N PRO A 259 -14.45 -6.38 -13.19
CA PRO A 259 -12.99 -6.29 -13.27
C PRO A 259 -12.40 -5.30 -12.24
N LEU A 260 -13.09 -4.18 -12.03
CA LEU A 260 -12.68 -3.14 -11.07
C LEU A 260 -12.76 -3.67 -9.64
N HIS A 261 -13.85 -4.34 -9.30
CA HIS A 261 -14.07 -4.89 -7.96
C HIS A 261 -13.18 -6.10 -7.69
N THR A 262 -12.87 -6.91 -8.71
CA THR A 262 -11.86 -7.98 -8.60
C THR A 262 -10.49 -7.39 -8.27
N SER A 263 -10.07 -6.33 -8.98
CA SER A 263 -8.79 -5.66 -8.69
C SER A 263 -8.73 -5.05 -7.28
N LEU A 264 -9.86 -4.48 -6.83
CA LEU A 264 -10.01 -3.96 -5.47
C LEU A 264 -9.89 -5.07 -4.42
N SER A 265 -10.56 -6.21 -4.64
CA SER A 265 -10.48 -7.40 -3.81
C SER A 265 -9.05 -7.93 -3.71
N THR A 266 -8.35 -8.10 -4.84
CA THR A 266 -6.93 -8.50 -4.86
C THR A 266 -6.06 -7.53 -4.08
N THR A 267 -6.29 -6.22 -4.22
CA THR A 267 -5.55 -5.19 -3.46
C THR A 267 -5.79 -5.32 -1.95
N ALA A 268 -7.02 -5.63 -1.55
CA ALA A 268 -7.39 -5.82 -0.15
C ALA A 268 -6.69 -7.04 0.45
N TYR A 269 -6.81 -8.20 -0.20
CA TYR A 269 -6.18 -9.43 0.28
C TYR A 269 -4.65 -9.33 0.27
N ASN A 270 -4.05 -8.73 -0.75
CA ASN A 270 -2.60 -8.52 -0.79
C ASN A 270 -2.10 -7.65 0.38
N LYS A 271 -2.92 -6.71 0.85
CA LYS A 271 -2.58 -5.86 1.99
C LYS A 271 -2.96 -6.45 3.35
N SER A 272 -3.87 -7.43 3.39
CA SER A 272 -4.39 -7.99 4.65
C SER A 272 -3.55 -9.13 5.20
N ILE A 273 -2.78 -9.86 4.37
CA ILE A 273 -1.99 -11.00 4.88
C ILE A 273 -0.99 -10.52 5.94
N THR A 274 -1.13 -11.07 7.14
CA THR A 274 -0.35 -10.70 8.31
C THR A 274 0.60 -11.83 8.69
N VAL A 275 1.90 -11.60 8.59
CA VAL A 275 2.90 -12.47 9.24
C VAL A 275 3.07 -12.00 10.67
N VAL A 276 2.42 -12.69 11.61
CA VAL A 276 2.44 -12.36 13.03
C VAL A 276 3.84 -12.54 13.60
N ARG A 277 4.52 -13.61 13.19
CA ARG A 277 5.91 -13.92 13.53
C ARG A 277 6.52 -14.91 12.55
N ASP A 278 7.84 -14.82 12.41
CA ASP A 278 8.67 -15.76 11.66
C ASP A 278 10.04 -15.83 12.37
N GLN A 279 10.10 -16.58 13.47
CA GLN A 279 11.24 -16.57 14.40
C GLN A 279 12.54 -17.04 13.77
N LYS A 280 12.47 -17.96 12.80
CA LYS A 280 13.63 -18.57 12.13
C LYS A 280 13.80 -18.13 10.69
N HIS A 281 13.07 -17.10 10.28
CA HIS A 281 13.13 -16.54 8.92
C HIS A 281 12.88 -17.60 7.82
N TYR A 282 11.86 -18.45 8.03
CA TYR A 282 11.47 -19.47 7.06
C TYR A 282 10.82 -18.88 5.81
N LEU A 283 10.38 -17.61 5.86
CA LEU A 283 9.77 -16.95 4.71
C LEU A 283 10.79 -16.09 3.94
N PRO A 284 10.79 -16.14 2.59
CA PRO A 284 10.01 -17.04 1.76
C PRO A 284 10.54 -18.48 1.77
N LEU A 285 9.64 -19.46 1.64
CA LEU A 285 9.93 -20.90 1.68
C LEU A 285 10.95 -21.33 0.62
N SER A 286 11.05 -20.60 -0.50
CA SER A 286 12.02 -20.83 -1.57
C SER A 286 13.48 -20.70 -1.11
N ARG A 287 13.75 -20.00 0.01
CA ARG A 287 15.10 -19.88 0.59
C ARG A 287 15.49 -21.08 1.46
N VAL A 288 14.51 -21.80 1.98
CA VAL A 288 14.73 -22.83 3.02
C VAL A 288 14.37 -24.25 2.55
N ILE A 289 13.63 -24.38 1.44
CA ILE A 289 13.24 -25.67 0.85
C ILE A 289 13.47 -25.63 -0.67
N LYS A 290 14.32 -26.51 -1.19
CA LYS A 290 14.66 -26.60 -2.62
C LYS A 290 13.51 -27.16 -3.48
N PRO A 291 13.36 -26.80 -4.76
CA PRO A 291 12.22 -27.22 -5.60
C PRO A 291 11.97 -28.74 -5.66
N ASP A 292 13.03 -29.54 -5.62
CA ASP A 292 13.00 -31.01 -5.63
C ASP A 292 12.61 -31.62 -4.27
N GLU A 293 12.73 -30.86 -3.18
CA GLU A 293 12.34 -31.29 -1.84
C GLU A 293 10.81 -31.15 -1.63
N GLU A 294 10.22 -32.17 -0.99
CA GLU A 294 8.78 -32.30 -0.79
C GLU A 294 8.25 -31.34 0.30
N LEU A 295 7.17 -30.60 -0.03
CA LEU A 295 6.41 -29.79 0.92
C LEU A 295 5.14 -30.55 1.34
N LEU A 296 4.87 -30.62 2.64
CA LEU A 296 3.63 -31.19 3.18
C LEU A 296 2.62 -30.09 3.54
N LEU A 297 1.43 -30.16 2.96
CA LEU A 297 0.28 -29.32 3.31
C LEU A 297 -0.71 -30.15 4.15
N LEU A 298 -1.01 -29.66 5.35
CA LEU A 298 -1.99 -30.26 6.27
C LEU A 298 -3.15 -29.30 6.47
N THR A 299 -4.37 -29.71 6.10
CA THR A 299 -5.55 -28.85 6.16
C THR A 299 -6.69 -29.45 6.98
N PRO A 300 -7.49 -28.64 7.68
CA PRO A 300 -8.66 -29.13 8.39
C PRO A 300 -9.81 -29.37 7.41
N LEU A 301 -10.78 -30.18 7.82
CA LEU A 301 -12.06 -30.28 7.12
C LEU A 301 -12.96 -29.11 7.54
N VAL A 302 -13.32 -28.24 6.59
CA VAL A 302 -14.20 -27.09 6.82
C VAL A 302 -15.34 -27.08 5.80
N LYS A 303 -16.49 -26.54 6.16
CA LYS A 303 -17.58 -26.35 5.20
C LYS A 303 -17.18 -25.23 4.22
N PRO A 304 -17.42 -25.39 2.90
CA PRO A 304 -17.16 -24.32 1.94
C PRO A 304 -18.04 -23.10 2.26
N LEU A 305 -17.53 -21.90 1.96
CA LEU A 305 -18.35 -20.70 1.97
C LEU A 305 -19.47 -20.85 0.93
N PRO A 306 -20.71 -20.41 1.20
CA PRO A 306 -21.83 -20.55 0.26
C PRO A 306 -21.51 -20.00 -1.15
N ALA A 307 -20.86 -18.84 -1.22
CA ALA A 307 -20.45 -18.22 -2.49
C ALA A 307 -19.42 -19.07 -3.25
N SER A 308 -18.42 -19.62 -2.54
CA SER A 308 -17.41 -20.51 -3.14
C SER A 308 -18.02 -21.83 -3.63
N ALA A 309 -18.97 -22.39 -2.88
CA ALA A 309 -19.70 -23.59 -3.28
C ALA A 309 -20.49 -23.35 -4.58
N LEU A 310 -21.22 -22.23 -4.66
CA LEU A 310 -21.99 -21.87 -5.85
C LEU A 310 -21.10 -21.62 -7.07
N PHE A 311 -19.98 -20.92 -6.90
CA PHE A 311 -19.02 -20.69 -7.98
C PHE A 311 -18.49 -22.00 -8.58
N HIS A 312 -18.13 -22.97 -7.74
CA HIS A 312 -17.69 -24.28 -8.22
C HIS A 312 -18.79 -25.07 -8.93
N LEU A 313 -20.05 -24.98 -8.48
CA LEU A 313 -21.18 -25.59 -9.18
C LEU A 313 -21.34 -24.99 -10.59
N LEU A 314 -21.32 -23.67 -10.71
CA LEU A 314 -21.45 -22.97 -11.99
C LEU A 314 -20.28 -23.24 -12.95
N GLN A 315 -19.04 -23.32 -12.44
CA GLN A 315 -17.88 -23.70 -13.26
C GLN A 315 -17.99 -25.13 -13.81
N ASN A 316 -18.49 -26.06 -13.00
CA ASN A 316 -18.67 -27.45 -13.42
C ASN A 316 -19.78 -27.56 -14.48
N GLU A 317 -20.87 -26.80 -14.35
CA GLU A 317 -21.95 -26.74 -15.35
C GLU A 317 -21.50 -26.08 -16.66
N ALA A 318 -20.73 -24.98 -16.60
CA ALA A 318 -20.22 -24.30 -17.79
C ALA A 318 -19.18 -25.15 -18.58
N SER A 319 -18.62 -26.19 -17.96
CA SER A 319 -17.68 -27.11 -18.58
C SER A 319 -18.37 -28.28 -19.32
N THR A 320 -19.70 -28.41 -19.22
CA THR A 320 -20.49 -29.44 -19.90
C THR A 320 -21.23 -28.89 -21.12
N VAL A 321 -20.83 -29.32 -22.32
CA VAL A 321 -21.54 -29.08 -23.60
C VAL A 321 -22.91 -29.80 -23.57
N PRO A 322 -24.00 -29.21 -24.09
CA PRO A 322 -25.33 -29.80 -23.99
C PRO A 322 -25.48 -30.96 -24.98
N HIS A 323 -25.25 -32.19 -24.51
CA HIS A 323 -25.84 -33.38 -25.15
C HIS A 323 -27.09 -33.79 -24.37
N LEU A 324 -28.23 -33.69 -25.06
CA LEU A 324 -29.54 -34.15 -24.63
C LEU A 324 -29.48 -35.60 -24.11
N GLY A 325 -29.98 -35.81 -22.90
CA GLY A 325 -30.41 -37.11 -22.41
C GLY A 325 -29.39 -37.91 -21.60
N ARG A 326 -28.94 -37.40 -20.45
CA ARG A 326 -28.52 -38.22 -19.31
C ARG A 326 -28.70 -37.44 -18.00
N SER A 327 -29.37 -38.07 -17.05
CA SER A 327 -29.50 -37.60 -15.65
C SER A 327 -28.13 -37.23 -15.09
N PRO A 328 -28.01 -36.24 -14.17
CA PRO A 328 -26.72 -35.83 -13.63
C PRO A 328 -26.11 -36.99 -12.86
N SER A 329 -25.18 -37.71 -13.50
CA SER A 329 -24.32 -38.64 -12.81
C SER A 329 -23.37 -37.82 -11.95
N ILE A 330 -23.70 -37.73 -10.66
CA ILE A 330 -22.73 -37.47 -9.60
C ILE A 330 -21.51 -38.36 -9.90
N ASP A 331 -20.34 -37.78 -10.06
CA ASP A 331 -19.07 -38.50 -10.21
C ASP A 331 -18.89 -39.44 -8.99
N THR A 332 -19.31 -40.69 -9.12
CA THR A 332 -19.22 -41.74 -8.10
C THR A 332 -17.82 -42.32 -7.94
N ASN A 333 -16.75 -41.53 -8.17
CA ASN A 333 -15.39 -42.07 -8.19
C ASN A 333 -14.32 -41.23 -7.48
N THR A 334 -14.67 -40.50 -6.41
CA THR A 334 -13.66 -40.08 -5.44
C THR A 334 -14.17 -40.14 -4.00
N SER A 335 -13.46 -40.89 -3.17
CA SER A 335 -13.60 -41.04 -1.71
C SER A 335 -13.21 -39.76 -0.94
N ILE A 336 -13.64 -38.59 -1.41
CA ILE A 336 -13.29 -37.29 -0.83
C ILE A 336 -14.31 -36.94 0.26
N MET A 337 -13.83 -36.72 1.48
CA MET A 337 -14.70 -36.33 2.59
C MET A 337 -15.27 -34.92 2.36
N SER A 338 -16.51 -34.68 2.78
CA SER A 338 -17.11 -33.33 2.76
C SER A 338 -16.19 -32.32 3.49
N GLY A 339 -15.80 -31.26 2.78
CA GLY A 339 -14.93 -30.19 3.30
C GLY A 339 -13.44 -30.32 2.94
N GLU A 340 -12.99 -31.47 2.45
CA GLU A 340 -11.61 -31.65 1.95
C GLU A 340 -11.34 -30.84 0.66
N GLN A 341 -12.40 -30.57 -0.11
CA GLN A 341 -12.31 -29.83 -1.37
C GLN A 341 -11.93 -28.35 -1.18
N VAL A 342 -12.16 -27.76 0.01
CA VAL A 342 -12.00 -26.32 0.26
C VAL A 342 -10.56 -25.85 0.04
N PHE A 343 -9.59 -26.63 0.51
CA PHE A 343 -8.17 -26.29 0.38
C PHE A 343 -7.47 -27.02 -0.77
N ARG A 344 -8.22 -27.73 -1.61
CA ARG A 344 -7.65 -28.46 -2.75
C ARG A 344 -6.98 -27.49 -3.74
N GLU A 345 -7.61 -26.34 -4.00
CA GLU A 345 -7.00 -25.35 -4.89
C GLU A 345 -5.75 -24.73 -4.27
N LEU A 346 -5.69 -24.50 -2.96
CA LEU A 346 -4.46 -24.07 -2.28
C LEU A 346 -3.30 -25.05 -2.54
N GLY A 347 -3.55 -26.36 -2.43
CA GLY A 347 -2.55 -27.39 -2.77
C GLY A 347 -2.08 -27.30 -4.22
N ARG A 348 -3.00 -27.11 -5.18
CA ARG A 348 -2.66 -26.94 -6.60
C ARG A 348 -1.88 -25.66 -6.86
N MET A 349 -2.26 -24.55 -6.25
CA MET A 349 -1.58 -23.27 -6.37
C MET A 349 -0.16 -23.34 -5.84
N LEU A 350 0.04 -23.93 -4.66
CA LEU A 350 1.39 -24.17 -4.12
C LEU A 350 2.22 -25.02 -5.09
N ALA A 351 1.63 -26.04 -5.72
CA ALA A 351 2.35 -26.92 -6.65
C ALA A 351 2.79 -26.16 -7.90
N ARG A 352 1.90 -25.34 -8.47
CA ARG A 352 2.19 -24.46 -9.62
C ARG A 352 3.31 -23.46 -9.30
N TYR A 353 3.25 -22.79 -8.15
CA TYR A 353 4.26 -21.79 -7.75
C TYR A 353 5.60 -22.43 -7.39
N ARG A 354 5.60 -23.61 -6.77
CA ARG A 354 6.83 -24.32 -6.39
C ARG A 354 7.57 -24.90 -7.59
N ASN A 355 6.83 -25.33 -8.61
CA ASN A 355 7.30 -26.24 -9.64
C ASN A 355 8.01 -27.49 -9.02
N GLY A 356 7.36 -28.10 -8.03
CA GLY A 356 7.97 -29.13 -7.18
C GLY A 356 6.94 -30.02 -6.49
N LYS A 357 7.42 -31.01 -5.73
CA LYS A 357 6.56 -32.03 -5.12
C LYS A 357 5.80 -31.48 -3.90
N ILE A 358 4.48 -31.66 -3.90
CA ILE A 358 3.61 -31.34 -2.77
C ILE A 358 2.77 -32.56 -2.41
N SER A 359 2.78 -32.90 -1.13
CA SER A 359 1.81 -33.82 -0.56
C SER A 359 0.77 -33.02 0.22
N HIS A 360 -0.50 -33.24 -0.06
CA HIS A 360 -1.62 -32.59 0.62
C HIS A 360 -2.49 -33.67 1.25
N THR A 361 -2.76 -33.56 2.55
CA THR A 361 -3.72 -34.44 3.24
C THR A 361 -4.49 -33.67 4.31
N SER A 362 -5.70 -34.15 4.59
CA SER A 362 -6.58 -33.56 5.59
C SER A 362 -6.37 -34.18 6.97
N TYR A 363 -6.58 -33.39 8.03
CA TYR A 363 -6.57 -33.87 9.41
C TYR A 363 -7.92 -33.63 10.11
N THR A 364 -8.20 -34.42 11.15
CA THR A 364 -9.48 -34.46 11.86
C THR A 364 -9.26 -34.53 13.37
N ALA A 365 -10.35 -34.63 14.14
CA ALA A 365 -10.30 -34.81 15.60
C ALA A 365 -9.57 -36.11 16.05
N ASN A 366 -9.32 -37.05 15.14
CA ASN A 366 -8.55 -38.27 15.39
C ASN A 366 -7.04 -38.03 15.58
N GLY A 367 -6.57 -36.77 15.51
CA GLY A 367 -5.19 -36.41 15.79
C GLY A 367 -4.19 -36.84 14.70
N VAL A 368 -2.93 -37.02 15.12
CA VAL A 368 -1.84 -37.47 14.24
C VAL A 368 -1.97 -38.97 14.01
N ARG A 369 -1.96 -39.40 12.74
CA ARG A 369 -2.12 -40.78 12.29
C ARG A 369 -0.83 -41.28 11.65
N PRO A 370 -0.61 -42.60 11.51
CA PRO A 370 0.59 -43.14 10.84
C PRO A 370 0.84 -42.57 9.44
N LEU A 371 -0.22 -42.27 8.68
CA LEU A 371 -0.12 -41.59 7.40
C LEU A 371 0.52 -40.20 7.53
N HIS A 372 0.12 -39.42 8.53
CA HIS A 372 0.67 -38.08 8.79
C HIS A 372 2.15 -38.18 9.18
N GLU A 373 2.53 -39.15 10.01
CA GLU A 373 3.93 -39.39 10.39
C GLU A 373 4.80 -39.79 9.20
N ASN A 374 4.31 -40.71 8.36
CA ASN A 374 5.01 -41.13 7.13
C ASN A 374 5.21 -39.97 6.15
N LEU A 375 4.20 -39.12 5.99
CA LEU A 375 4.30 -37.90 5.18
C LEU A 375 5.27 -36.90 5.79
N LEU A 376 5.19 -36.70 7.10
CA LEU A 376 6.06 -35.79 7.83
C LEU A 376 7.52 -36.21 7.73
N ASN A 377 7.82 -37.51 7.82
CA ASN A 377 9.17 -38.05 7.69
C ASN A 377 9.78 -37.74 6.31
N ARG A 378 9.00 -37.87 5.23
CA ARG A 378 9.43 -37.59 3.85
C ARG A 378 9.56 -36.10 3.53
N ALA A 379 8.68 -35.27 4.08
CA ALA A 379 8.63 -33.85 3.76
C ALA A 379 9.80 -33.08 4.37
N ARG A 380 10.32 -32.10 3.62
CA ARG A 380 11.38 -31.20 4.10
C ARG A 380 10.82 -30.03 4.89
N GLY A 381 9.62 -29.57 4.57
CA GLY A 381 8.90 -28.54 5.32
C GLY A 381 7.40 -28.79 5.32
N VAL A 382 6.70 -28.11 6.23
CA VAL A 382 5.29 -28.35 6.53
C VAL A 382 4.53 -27.02 6.61
N VAL A 383 3.37 -26.97 5.98
CA VAL A 383 2.38 -25.91 6.15
C VAL A 383 1.15 -26.53 6.81
N VAL A 384 0.76 -26.03 7.98
CA VAL A 384 -0.45 -26.44 8.69
C VAL A 384 -1.46 -25.30 8.61
N VAL A 385 -2.60 -25.54 7.99
CA VAL A 385 -3.71 -24.58 7.95
C VAL A 385 -4.60 -24.82 9.16
N THR A 386 -5.12 -23.77 9.81
CA THR A 386 -6.16 -23.87 10.84
C THR A 386 -7.31 -22.92 10.54
N ALA A 387 -8.52 -23.31 10.95
CA ALA A 387 -9.72 -22.50 10.83
C ALA A 387 -10.46 -22.50 12.17
N ASP A 388 -10.37 -21.38 12.90
CA ASP A 388 -10.97 -21.21 14.23
C ASP A 388 -10.52 -22.30 15.22
N ALA A 389 -9.21 -22.55 15.31
CA ALA A 389 -8.63 -23.53 16.23
C ALA A 389 -8.95 -23.25 17.71
N GLY A 390 -9.21 -21.99 18.08
CA GLY A 390 -9.71 -21.65 19.43
C GLY A 390 -11.07 -22.26 19.75
N ARG A 391 -11.96 -22.40 18.74
CA ARG A 391 -13.25 -23.08 18.87
C ARG A 391 -13.15 -24.58 18.58
N ASN A 392 -12.16 -24.97 17.78
CA ASN A 392 -11.90 -26.34 17.37
C ASN A 392 -10.61 -26.84 18.01
N MET A 393 -10.64 -27.12 19.31
CA MET A 393 -9.45 -27.42 20.12
C MET A 393 -8.58 -28.56 19.56
N TYR A 394 -9.17 -29.51 18.83
CA TYR A 394 -8.40 -30.56 18.14
C TYR A 394 -7.41 -30.00 17.11
N GLN A 395 -7.76 -28.90 16.40
CA GLN A 395 -6.86 -28.23 15.45
C GLN A 395 -5.71 -27.55 16.20
N ASN A 396 -5.99 -26.95 17.35
CA ASN A 396 -4.98 -26.33 18.20
C ASN A 396 -3.93 -27.36 18.65
N ALA A 397 -4.41 -28.49 19.20
CA ALA A 397 -3.56 -29.59 19.63
C ALA A 397 -2.77 -30.20 18.46
N PHE A 398 -3.41 -30.42 17.31
CA PHE A 398 -2.78 -30.97 16.12
C PHE A 398 -1.64 -30.08 15.60
N ALA A 399 -1.88 -28.78 15.43
CA ALA A 399 -0.85 -27.86 14.93
C ALA A 399 0.36 -27.77 15.87
N LYS A 400 0.14 -27.76 17.19
CA LYS A 400 1.21 -27.80 18.20
C LYS A 400 2.01 -29.08 18.13
N HIS A 401 1.33 -30.22 18.00
CA HIS A 401 1.97 -31.52 17.89
C HIS A 401 2.85 -31.60 16.63
N ILE A 402 2.35 -31.16 15.48
CA ILE A 402 3.14 -31.11 14.23
C ILE A 402 4.34 -30.16 14.38
N SER A 403 4.14 -28.97 14.95
CA SER A 403 5.24 -28.02 15.23
C SER A 403 6.32 -28.65 16.11
N MET A 404 5.93 -29.39 17.15
CA MET A 404 6.86 -30.13 18.02
C MET A 404 7.62 -31.22 17.24
N LEU A 405 6.93 -32.04 16.44
CA LEU A 405 7.58 -33.09 15.64
C LEU A 405 8.56 -32.50 14.60
N CYS A 406 8.23 -31.34 13.99
CA CYS A 406 9.15 -30.65 13.09
C CYS A 406 10.44 -30.19 13.80
N LYS A 407 10.36 -29.76 15.07
CA LYS A 407 11.51 -29.37 15.90
C LYS A 407 12.38 -30.57 16.31
N LEU A 408 11.74 -31.71 16.58
CA LEU A 408 12.41 -32.95 16.98
C LEU A 408 12.89 -33.80 15.79
N SER A 409 12.69 -33.34 14.56
CA SER A 409 13.04 -34.09 13.36
C SER A 409 14.54 -34.36 13.28
N VAL A 410 14.89 -35.58 12.86
CA VAL A 410 16.26 -36.07 12.70
C VAL A 410 16.51 -36.38 11.21
N GLY A 411 17.72 -36.09 10.74
CA GLY A 411 18.19 -36.43 9.39
C GLY A 411 18.45 -37.93 9.23
N VAL A 412 18.68 -38.35 7.97
CA VAL A 412 18.96 -39.76 7.62
C VAL A 412 20.28 -40.25 8.26
N ASP A 413 21.18 -39.34 8.58
CA ASP A 413 22.46 -39.55 9.25
C ASP A 413 22.36 -39.55 10.79
N GLY A 414 21.15 -39.44 11.35
CA GLY A 414 20.93 -39.38 12.80
C GLY A 414 21.20 -37.99 13.41
N THR A 415 21.53 -36.98 12.61
CA THR A 415 21.77 -35.62 13.11
C THR A 415 20.46 -34.87 13.32
N PRO A 416 20.30 -34.08 14.40
CA PRO A 416 19.12 -33.22 14.56
C PRO A 416 18.98 -32.26 13.39
N ARG A 417 17.87 -32.36 12.65
CA ARG A 417 17.60 -31.53 11.47
C ARG A 417 16.15 -31.06 11.50
N GLU A 418 15.96 -29.90 12.10
CA GLU A 418 14.66 -29.23 12.16
C GLU A 418 14.08 -28.95 10.77
N LYS A 419 12.75 -29.12 10.67
CA LYS A 419 11.97 -28.88 9.46
C LYS A 419 11.25 -27.54 9.58
N PRO A 420 11.26 -26.67 8.53
CA PRO A 420 10.43 -25.49 8.49
C PRO A 420 8.96 -25.85 8.70
N CYS A 421 8.31 -25.23 9.68
CA CYS A 421 6.89 -25.41 9.98
C CYS A 421 6.22 -24.04 10.02
N VAL A 422 5.25 -23.84 9.12
CA VAL A 422 4.46 -22.62 9.00
C VAL A 422 3.01 -22.95 9.36
N VAL A 423 2.47 -22.28 10.37
CA VAL A 423 1.05 -22.38 10.71
C VAL A 423 0.30 -21.19 10.12
N VAL A 424 -0.78 -21.45 9.41
CA VAL A 424 -1.62 -20.45 8.75
C VAL A 424 -3.03 -20.51 9.32
N ALA A 425 -3.43 -19.48 10.07
CA ALA A 425 -4.82 -19.32 10.49
C ALA A 425 -5.60 -18.59 9.40
N VAL A 426 -6.59 -19.28 8.83
CA VAL A 426 -7.40 -18.73 7.73
C VAL A 426 -8.71 -18.08 8.17
N SER A 427 -8.98 -18.10 9.48
CA SER A 427 -10.14 -17.42 10.08
C SER A 427 -9.62 -16.59 11.26
N SER A 428 -9.93 -16.97 12.50
CA SER A 428 -9.51 -16.25 13.70
C SER A 428 -7.98 -16.05 13.77
N PRO A 429 -7.50 -14.79 13.87
CA PRO A 429 -6.08 -14.52 14.10
C PRO A 429 -5.62 -14.86 15.52
N PHE A 430 -6.56 -15.14 16.42
CA PHE A 430 -6.27 -15.38 17.83
C PHE A 430 -5.90 -16.85 18.13
N ASP A 431 -6.05 -17.75 17.14
CA ASP A 431 -5.76 -19.19 17.26
C ASP A 431 -4.41 -19.46 17.94
N PHE A 432 -3.37 -18.69 17.57
CA PHE A 432 -2.04 -18.79 18.15
C PHE A 432 -1.40 -17.44 18.49
N ALA A 433 -2.09 -16.30 18.38
CA ALA A 433 -1.49 -14.96 18.54
C ALA A 433 -0.60 -14.82 19.78
N SER A 434 -1.05 -15.32 20.94
CA SER A 434 -0.30 -15.32 22.20
C SER A 434 0.55 -16.56 22.45
N ASP A 435 0.41 -17.61 21.64
CA ASP A 435 1.04 -18.91 21.88
C ASP A 435 2.43 -18.99 21.24
N THR A 436 3.49 -18.96 22.04
CA THR A 436 4.88 -18.93 21.55
C THR A 436 5.41 -20.28 21.05
N SER A 437 4.65 -21.38 21.21
CA SER A 437 5.08 -22.71 20.74
C SER A 437 5.14 -22.81 19.22
N ILE A 438 4.42 -21.95 18.50
CA ILE A 438 4.41 -21.85 17.05
C ILE A 438 5.40 -20.78 16.58
N GLY A 439 6.48 -21.21 15.90
CA GLY A 439 7.59 -20.32 15.52
C GLY A 439 7.31 -19.42 14.31
N THR A 440 6.52 -19.90 13.34
CA THR A 440 6.12 -19.12 12.16
C THR A 440 4.60 -19.16 12.03
N TYR A 441 3.96 -18.00 12.08
CA TYR A 441 2.51 -17.88 12.15
C TYR A 441 1.99 -16.77 11.23
N ILE A 442 1.06 -17.12 10.34
CA ILE A 442 0.45 -16.24 9.34
C ILE A 442 -1.07 -16.22 9.53
N CYS A 443 -1.69 -15.06 9.35
CA CYS A 443 -3.14 -14.90 9.34
C CYS A 443 -3.61 -14.40 7.97
N THR A 444 -4.65 -15.03 7.42
CA THR A 444 -5.31 -14.58 6.17
C THR A 444 -6.69 -13.97 6.41
N TYR A 445 -7.29 -14.21 7.58
CA TYR A 445 -8.63 -13.73 8.00
C TYR A 445 -9.81 -14.22 7.16
N ASP A 446 -9.53 -14.95 6.08
CA ASP A 446 -10.48 -15.51 5.14
C ASP A 446 -9.83 -16.68 4.39
N PHE A 447 -10.63 -17.60 3.87
CA PHE A 447 -10.21 -18.76 3.08
C PHE A 447 -10.83 -18.78 1.68
N THR A 448 -11.24 -17.61 1.17
CA THR A 448 -11.56 -17.44 -0.25
C THR A 448 -10.33 -17.67 -1.13
N GLU A 449 -10.56 -18.01 -2.40
CA GLU A 449 -9.49 -18.28 -3.37
C GLU A 449 -8.50 -17.11 -3.50
N THR A 450 -9.00 -15.86 -3.51
CA THR A 450 -8.15 -14.66 -3.57
C THR A 450 -7.28 -14.47 -2.32
N ALA A 451 -7.81 -14.79 -1.13
CA ALA A 451 -7.03 -14.76 0.12
C ALA A 451 -5.91 -15.82 0.10
N LEU A 452 -6.24 -17.03 -0.34
CA LEU A 452 -5.30 -18.14 -0.46
C LEU A 452 -4.25 -17.87 -1.55
N GLN A 453 -4.60 -17.15 -2.62
CA GLN A 453 -3.64 -16.67 -3.62
C GLN A 453 -2.62 -15.70 -3.03
N ALA A 454 -3.07 -14.69 -2.30
CA ALA A 454 -2.20 -13.74 -1.63
C ALA A 454 -1.29 -14.45 -0.61
N LEU A 455 -1.80 -15.44 0.12
CA LEU A 455 -1.00 -16.30 0.99
C LEU A 455 0.13 -17.02 0.24
N VAL A 456 -0.16 -17.66 -0.90
CA VAL A 456 0.86 -18.36 -1.70
C VAL A 456 1.94 -17.39 -2.17
N GLN A 457 1.56 -16.20 -2.63
CA GLN A 457 2.51 -15.15 -3.03
C GLN A 457 3.41 -14.69 -1.86
N VAL A 458 2.88 -14.61 -0.64
CA VAL A 458 3.68 -14.32 0.57
C VAL A 458 4.63 -15.48 0.90
N LEU A 459 4.14 -16.73 0.86
CA LEU A 459 4.94 -17.91 1.17
C LEU A 459 6.16 -18.04 0.23
N TYR A 460 6.05 -17.59 -1.02
CA TYR A 460 7.12 -17.64 -2.01
C TYR A 460 7.86 -16.32 -2.24
N GLY A 461 7.44 -15.24 -1.57
CA GLY A 461 8.15 -13.94 -1.56
C GLY A 461 7.84 -13.04 -2.76
N GLU A 462 6.82 -13.34 -3.55
CA GLU A 462 6.32 -12.45 -4.61
C GLU A 462 5.56 -11.26 -4.04
N LEU A 463 4.88 -11.48 -2.91
CA LEU A 463 4.17 -10.45 -2.17
C LEU A 463 4.87 -10.21 -0.83
N THR A 464 5.20 -8.96 -0.53
CA THR A 464 5.68 -8.58 0.80
C THR A 464 4.46 -8.37 1.72
N PRO A 465 4.32 -9.14 2.82
CA PRO A 465 3.19 -9.01 3.72
C PRO A 465 3.20 -7.65 4.39
N SER A 466 2.07 -6.95 4.36
CA SER A 466 1.89 -5.64 5.00
C SER A 466 0.78 -5.62 6.05
N GLY A 467 0.05 -6.72 6.22
CA GLY A 467 -1.03 -6.83 7.18
C GLY A 467 -0.51 -6.70 8.61
N VAL A 468 -1.34 -6.11 9.48
CA VAL A 468 -1.08 -5.99 10.92
C VAL A 468 -2.21 -6.68 11.67
N LEU A 469 -1.92 -7.29 12.83
CA LEU A 469 -2.98 -7.84 13.67
C LEU A 469 -3.87 -6.68 14.16
N PRO A 470 -5.18 -6.67 13.86
CA PRO A 470 -6.05 -5.60 14.31
C PRO A 470 -6.27 -5.66 15.82
N GLY A 471 -6.56 -4.51 16.44
CA GLY A 471 -6.88 -4.44 17.85
C GLY A 471 -5.70 -4.42 18.83
N SER A 472 -5.94 -4.81 20.09
CA SER A 472 -5.03 -4.72 21.24
C SER A 472 -3.77 -5.57 21.10
N PHE A 473 -3.85 -6.69 20.35
CA PHE A 473 -2.69 -7.50 19.98
C PHE A 473 -1.81 -6.84 18.90
N SER A 474 -2.19 -5.68 18.38
CA SER A 474 -1.28 -4.73 17.75
C SER A 474 -0.27 -4.15 18.76
N GLN A 475 0.23 -4.96 19.72
CA GLN A 475 1.41 -4.66 20.56
C GLN A 475 2.73 -5.10 19.89
N LYS A 476 2.85 -4.96 18.57
CA LYS A 476 3.91 -4.03 18.17
C LYS A 476 3.23 -2.71 18.32
N PRO A 477 3.60 -1.84 19.28
CA PRO A 477 3.01 -0.52 19.33
C PRO A 477 2.91 -0.11 17.86
N GLN A 478 1.71 0.25 17.41
CA GLN A 478 1.73 1.36 16.53
C GLN A 478 2.38 2.50 17.35
N THR A 479 3.72 2.45 17.47
CA THR A 479 4.40 3.35 16.61
C THR A 479 3.71 3.20 15.23
N SER A 480 2.63 3.96 15.01
CA SER A 480 2.79 5.15 14.20
C SER A 480 4.26 5.48 14.41
N HIS A 481 5.18 4.95 13.57
CA HIS A 481 6.54 5.47 13.59
C HIS A 481 6.23 6.94 13.60
N THR A 482 6.44 7.59 14.74
CA THR A 482 5.68 8.78 15.12
C THR A 482 6.29 9.86 14.30
N ARG A 483 6.04 9.84 12.98
CA ARG A 483 7.11 9.75 11.95
C ARG A 483 8.30 10.48 12.49
N GLN A 484 9.24 9.77 13.17
CA GLN A 484 10.09 10.42 14.18
C GLN A 484 10.55 11.75 13.61
N GLN A 485 9.95 12.85 14.09
CA GLN A 485 10.16 14.13 13.44
C GLN A 485 11.49 14.61 13.95
N TRP A 486 12.50 14.43 13.12
CA TRP A 486 13.82 14.92 13.43
C TRP A 486 13.78 16.44 13.35
N LEU A 487 14.44 17.09 14.30
CA LEU A 487 14.71 18.51 14.18
C LEU A 487 15.57 18.72 12.92
N VAL A 488 14.97 19.38 11.93
CA VAL A 488 15.67 19.77 10.72
C VAL A 488 16.08 21.24 10.84
N GLU A 489 17.38 21.47 10.89
CA GLU A 489 17.97 22.81 10.94
C GLU A 489 18.37 23.27 9.53
N SER A 490 18.45 24.58 9.32
CA SER A 490 19.13 25.12 8.13
C SER A 490 20.62 24.79 8.21
N PHE A 491 21.20 24.36 7.09
CA PHE A 491 22.64 24.16 6.95
C PHE A 491 23.37 25.50 7.08
N SER A 492 24.47 25.50 7.84
CA SER A 492 25.40 26.63 7.94
C SER A 492 26.80 26.16 7.55
N GLU A 493 27.46 26.88 6.63
CA GLU A 493 28.77 26.51 6.11
C GLU A 493 29.81 26.43 7.24
N ASP A 494 29.88 27.45 8.10
CA ASP A 494 30.85 27.50 9.20
C ASP A 494 30.63 26.41 10.25
N ARG A 495 29.37 26.00 10.46
CA ARG A 495 28.98 25.04 11.51
C ARG A 495 29.03 23.60 11.04
N ASP A 496 28.58 23.31 9.82
CA ASP A 496 28.17 21.98 9.40
C ASP A 496 29.10 21.37 8.32
N SER A 497 29.97 22.14 7.68
CA SER A 497 30.78 21.66 6.52
C SER A 497 31.68 20.48 6.86
N ALA A 498 32.41 20.53 7.98
CA ALA A 498 33.31 19.43 8.39
C ALA A 498 32.54 18.14 8.69
N ALA A 499 31.37 18.25 9.34
CA ALA A 499 30.53 17.11 9.65
C ALA A 499 29.82 16.55 8.40
N LEU A 500 29.50 17.41 7.42
CA LEU A 500 29.00 17.00 6.12
C LEU A 500 30.06 16.26 5.31
N ASP A 501 31.31 16.73 5.30
CA ASP A 501 32.42 16.04 4.64
C ASP A 501 32.63 14.64 5.23
N ALA A 502 32.51 14.48 6.55
CA ALA A 502 32.55 13.18 7.21
C ALA A 502 31.37 12.26 6.79
N LEU A 503 30.15 12.77 6.76
CA LEU A 503 28.96 12.03 6.30
C LEU A 503 29.08 11.60 4.83
N LEU A 504 29.60 12.47 3.97
CA LEU A 504 29.85 12.19 2.56
C LEU A 504 30.89 11.09 2.40
N LEU A 505 31.99 11.15 3.16
CA LEU A 505 33.03 10.12 3.13
C LEU A 505 32.51 8.76 3.58
N GLN A 506 31.70 8.71 4.65
CA GLN A 506 31.04 7.48 5.10
C GLN A 506 30.12 6.90 4.01
N THR A 507 29.36 7.76 3.33
CA THR A 507 28.45 7.34 2.25
C THR A 507 29.22 6.86 1.01
N GLN A 508 30.39 7.44 0.73
CA GLN A 508 31.28 7.04 -0.37
C GLN A 508 31.94 5.68 -0.16
N ASN A 509 32.13 5.26 1.10
CA ASN A 509 32.77 3.98 1.44
C ASN A 509 31.78 2.81 1.51
N GLU A 510 30.50 3.05 1.27
CA GLU A 510 29.46 2.01 1.27
C GLU A 510 29.54 1.18 -0.03
N PRO A 511 29.40 -0.16 0.02
CA PRO A 511 29.39 -1.00 -1.18
C PRO A 511 28.07 -0.89 -1.94
N SER A 512 27.75 0.30 -2.45
CA SER A 512 26.60 0.55 -3.32
C SER A 512 27.02 1.27 -4.60
N VAL A 513 26.26 1.01 -5.67
CA VAL A 513 26.48 1.64 -6.98
C VAL A 513 26.32 3.17 -6.90
N HIS A 514 25.58 3.66 -5.91
CA HIS A 514 25.36 5.09 -5.68
C HIS A 514 26.56 5.80 -5.03
N ALA A 515 27.39 5.09 -4.27
CA ALA A 515 28.59 5.65 -3.66
C ALA A 515 29.56 6.21 -4.72
N ALA A 516 29.60 5.59 -5.91
CA ALA A 516 30.39 6.06 -7.04
C ALA A 516 30.00 7.45 -7.55
N THR A 517 28.73 7.86 -7.39
CA THR A 517 28.23 9.19 -7.83
C THR A 517 28.69 10.31 -6.89
N LEU A 518 28.85 10.01 -5.60
CA LEU A 518 29.34 10.95 -4.59
C LEU A 518 30.86 10.96 -4.46
N LYS A 519 31.58 10.14 -5.24
CA LYS A 519 33.04 10.06 -5.18
C LYS A 519 33.65 11.45 -5.40
N ASN A 520 34.50 11.88 -4.47
CA ASN A 520 35.13 13.22 -4.42
C ASN A 520 34.17 14.38 -4.10
N ALA A 521 32.90 14.14 -3.80
CA ALA A 521 31.98 15.19 -3.36
C ALA A 521 32.37 15.69 -1.96
N LEU A 522 32.31 17.00 -1.79
CA LEU A 522 32.54 17.71 -0.53
C LEU A 522 31.32 18.58 -0.20
N SER A 523 31.26 19.11 1.00
CA SER A 523 30.30 20.13 1.42
C SER A 523 30.22 21.28 0.42
N SER A 524 31.37 21.81 0.00
CA SER A 524 31.49 22.86 -1.03
C SER A 524 30.96 22.49 -2.43
N THR A 525 30.81 21.19 -2.75
CA THR A 525 30.22 20.74 -4.02
C THR A 525 28.79 21.24 -4.18
N PHE A 526 28.07 21.35 -3.07
CA PHE A 526 26.65 21.70 -3.06
C PHE A 526 26.37 23.21 -3.02
N LEU A 527 27.39 24.06 -2.87
CA LEU A 527 27.23 25.50 -2.67
C LEU A 527 27.52 26.28 -3.96
N LEU A 528 26.47 26.66 -4.69
CA LEU A 528 26.57 27.35 -5.99
C LEU A 528 27.02 28.81 -5.87
N ARG A 529 26.60 29.51 -4.81
CA ARG A 529 26.94 30.93 -4.56
C ARG A 529 26.57 31.84 -5.74
N ASP A 530 25.44 31.55 -6.37
CA ASP A 530 24.91 32.30 -7.49
C ASP A 530 23.80 33.27 -7.03
N PRO A 531 23.90 34.58 -7.32
CA PRO A 531 22.86 35.55 -6.92
C PRO A 531 21.46 35.27 -7.51
N ASP A 532 21.40 34.54 -8.64
CA ASP A 532 20.15 34.15 -9.30
C ASP A 532 19.53 32.85 -8.75
N VAL A 533 20.24 32.17 -7.84
CA VAL A 533 19.80 30.93 -7.20
C VAL A 533 19.65 31.13 -5.70
N GLU A 534 18.45 30.88 -5.17
CA GLU A 534 18.26 30.83 -3.72
C GLU A 534 18.54 29.43 -3.19
N GLU A 535 19.56 29.31 -2.34
CA GLU A 535 19.99 28.07 -1.72
C GLU A 535 19.42 27.97 -0.31
N ALA A 536 18.70 26.88 -0.02
CA ALA A 536 18.20 26.60 1.33
C ALA A 536 18.43 25.12 1.66
N HIS A 537 19.62 24.80 2.16
CA HIS A 537 19.99 23.43 2.48
C HIS A 537 19.66 23.12 3.94
N PHE A 538 19.47 21.83 4.24
CA PHE A 538 18.94 21.37 5.51
C PHE A 538 19.74 20.21 6.07
N VAL A 539 19.87 20.15 7.39
CA VAL A 539 20.59 19.10 8.10
C VAL A 539 19.77 18.54 9.25
N VAL A 540 20.00 17.26 9.55
CA VAL A 540 19.65 16.65 10.83
C VAL A 540 20.95 16.39 11.56
N ARG A 541 21.12 17.02 12.72
CA ARG A 541 22.38 17.05 13.47
C ARG A 541 22.17 16.59 14.90
N ASN A 542 23.17 15.89 15.43
CA ASN A 542 23.27 15.68 16.86
C ASN A 542 23.77 16.97 17.54
N SER A 543 22.95 17.56 18.41
CA SER A 543 23.30 18.81 19.09
C SER A 543 24.60 18.72 19.89
N SER A 544 24.87 17.53 20.46
CA SER A 544 25.96 17.25 21.39
C SER A 544 27.25 16.86 20.67
N THR A 545 27.20 15.89 19.74
CA THR A 545 28.40 15.41 19.02
C THR A 545 28.74 16.26 17.79
N LYS A 546 27.83 17.13 17.34
CA LYS A 546 27.90 17.90 16.09
C LYS A 546 27.93 17.04 14.81
N GLU A 547 27.77 15.73 14.92
CA GLU A 547 27.66 14.84 13.77
C GLU A 547 26.36 15.07 12.99
N LEU A 548 26.42 14.93 11.67
CA LEU A 548 25.25 14.98 10.80
C LEU A 548 24.71 13.56 10.55
N PHE A 549 23.42 13.38 10.78
CA PHE A 549 22.71 12.13 10.45
C PHE A 549 22.04 12.20 9.09
N GLY A 550 21.83 13.40 8.56
CA GLY A 550 21.38 13.57 7.18
C GLY A 550 21.48 15.01 6.69
N PHE A 551 21.48 15.16 5.38
CA PHE A 551 21.65 16.41 4.64
C PHE A 551 20.74 16.43 3.41
N CYS A 552 20.12 17.57 3.14
CA CYS A 552 19.29 17.77 1.96
C CYS A 552 19.57 19.12 1.31
N THR A 553 19.71 19.13 -0.02
CA THR A 553 19.94 20.35 -0.79
C THR A 553 18.68 20.78 -1.52
N THR A 554 18.40 22.08 -1.46
CA THR A 554 17.37 22.72 -2.29
C THR A 554 17.92 23.95 -2.99
N TYR A 555 17.44 24.15 -4.22
CA TYR A 555 17.81 25.27 -5.08
C TYR A 555 16.55 25.84 -5.71
N TYR A 556 16.34 27.16 -5.63
CA TYR A 556 15.27 27.84 -6.35
C TYR A 556 15.87 28.79 -7.40
N PHE A 557 15.65 28.48 -8.67
CA PHE A 557 16.15 29.27 -9.79
C PHE A 557 15.13 30.36 -10.14
N LYS A 558 15.42 31.62 -9.74
CA LYS A 558 14.48 32.74 -9.87
C LYS A 558 14.01 32.97 -11.31
N ASN A 559 14.91 32.80 -12.27
CA ASN A 559 14.66 33.07 -13.68
C ASN A 559 13.76 32.02 -14.36
N SER A 560 13.66 30.80 -13.82
CA SER A 560 12.83 29.73 -14.38
C SER A 560 11.60 29.41 -13.52
N GLY A 561 11.59 29.85 -12.25
CA GLY A 561 10.56 29.51 -11.27
C GLY A 561 10.61 28.05 -10.81
N VAL A 562 11.70 27.31 -11.10
CA VAL A 562 11.80 25.88 -10.75
C VAL A 562 12.51 25.70 -9.41
N GLY A 563 11.86 24.97 -8.51
CA GLY A 563 12.42 24.52 -7.24
C GLY A 563 12.95 23.08 -7.34
N HIS A 564 14.22 22.89 -6.99
CA HIS A 564 14.88 21.60 -7.04
C HIS A 564 15.15 21.05 -5.65
N ILE A 565 14.96 19.74 -5.48
CA ILE A 565 15.60 18.97 -4.41
C ILE A 565 16.76 18.21 -5.05
N GLY A 566 17.99 18.68 -4.81
CA GLY A 566 19.17 18.18 -5.52
C GLY A 566 19.67 16.85 -4.98
N ALA A 567 19.75 16.71 -3.67
CA ALA A 567 20.22 15.49 -3.00
C ALA A 567 19.53 15.33 -1.65
N ILE A 568 19.30 14.08 -1.24
CA ILE A 568 18.96 13.69 0.13
C ILE A 568 19.93 12.60 0.53
N ILE A 569 20.78 12.87 1.51
CA ILE A 569 21.85 11.99 1.98
C ILE A 569 21.57 11.70 3.45
N VAL A 570 21.59 10.42 3.82
CA VAL A 570 21.34 9.97 5.19
C VAL A 570 22.43 8.98 5.56
N ASP A 571 22.96 9.13 6.78
CA ASP A 571 23.93 8.24 7.39
C ASP A 571 23.46 6.78 7.20
N PRO A 572 24.26 5.92 6.52
CA PRO A 572 23.91 4.53 6.27
C PRO A 572 23.44 3.76 7.52
N ALA A 573 24.08 3.99 8.67
CA ALA A 573 23.76 3.32 9.93
C ALA A 573 22.43 3.81 10.56
N ARG A 574 21.92 4.96 10.10
CA ARG A 574 20.72 5.63 10.62
C ARG A 574 19.58 5.70 9.60
N ARG A 575 19.70 5.01 8.47
CA ARG A 575 18.60 4.82 7.52
C ARG A 575 17.45 4.09 8.22
N ARG A 576 16.21 4.27 7.71
CA ARG A 576 14.95 3.76 8.30
C ARG A 576 14.52 4.41 9.63
N LEU A 577 15.17 5.49 10.06
CA LEU A 577 14.76 6.29 11.22
C LEU A 577 13.93 7.53 10.86
N SER A 578 13.34 7.63 9.67
CA SER A 578 12.55 8.79 9.18
C SER A 578 13.32 10.11 8.99
N ILE A 579 14.66 10.11 9.08
CA ILE A 579 15.52 11.28 8.81
C ILE A 579 15.28 11.84 7.40
N GLY A 580 15.34 10.98 6.38
CA GLY A 580 15.13 11.38 4.98
C GLY A 580 13.74 11.95 4.72
N HIS A 581 12.72 11.48 5.42
CA HIS A 581 11.36 12.03 5.34
C HIS A 581 11.29 13.41 5.99
N SER A 582 11.90 13.60 7.16
CA SER A 582 11.92 14.91 7.84
C SER A 582 12.63 15.97 6.99
N LEU A 583 13.77 15.59 6.39
CA LEU A 583 14.53 16.44 5.47
C LEU A 583 13.71 16.80 4.22
N HIS A 584 13.05 15.82 3.60
CA HIS A 584 12.19 16.03 2.43
C HIS A 584 11.02 16.96 2.73
N ASP A 585 10.29 16.73 3.83
CA ASP A 585 9.16 17.58 4.24
C ASP A 585 9.61 19.04 4.43
N ARG A 586 10.74 19.26 5.11
CA ARG A 586 11.30 20.60 5.32
C ARG A 586 11.68 21.26 4.00
N ALA A 587 12.30 20.50 3.10
CA ALA A 587 12.70 20.96 1.77
C ALA A 587 11.50 21.40 0.92
N VAL A 588 10.44 20.59 0.86
CA VAL A 588 9.22 20.94 0.13
C VAL A 588 8.57 22.20 0.70
N ARG A 589 8.42 22.31 2.03
CA ARG A 589 7.86 23.51 2.67
C ARG A 589 8.67 24.77 2.37
N ALA A 590 10.00 24.68 2.40
CA ALA A 590 10.87 25.83 2.12
C ALA A 590 10.77 26.31 0.68
N LEU A 591 10.64 25.37 -0.28
CA LEU A 591 10.45 25.69 -1.68
C LEU A 591 9.04 26.22 -1.99
N LEU A 592 7.99 25.68 -1.33
CA LEU A 592 6.61 26.20 -1.45
C LEU A 592 6.47 27.65 -0.99
N GLN A 593 7.34 28.11 -0.09
CA GLN A 593 7.36 29.50 0.37
C GLN A 593 8.01 30.48 -0.64
N LYS A 594 8.60 29.97 -1.73
CA LYS A 594 9.26 30.81 -2.74
C LYS A 594 8.22 31.47 -3.65
N LYS A 595 8.26 32.80 -3.73
CA LYS A 595 7.38 33.58 -4.61
C LYS A 595 7.71 33.27 -6.07
N GLY A 596 6.69 32.88 -6.85
CA GLY A 596 6.86 32.58 -8.28
C GLY A 596 7.39 31.18 -8.56
N ILE A 597 7.25 30.23 -7.63
CA ILE A 597 7.50 28.81 -7.93
C ILE A 597 6.41 28.26 -8.86
N THR A 598 6.84 27.69 -9.99
CA THR A 598 5.95 27.15 -11.03
C THR A 598 6.08 25.64 -11.15
N LYS A 599 7.20 25.06 -10.68
CA LYS A 599 7.52 23.65 -10.85
C LYS A 599 8.44 23.12 -9.76
N PHE A 600 8.19 21.89 -9.32
CA PHE A 600 9.09 21.09 -8.50
C PHE A 600 9.84 20.06 -9.33
N GLN A 601 11.11 19.83 -8.99
CA GLN A 601 11.93 18.83 -9.64
C GLN A 601 12.81 18.06 -8.65
N LEU A 602 12.83 16.73 -8.78
CA LEU A 602 13.83 15.87 -8.16
C LEU A 602 15.08 15.81 -9.02
N GLY A 603 16.21 16.07 -8.38
CA GLY A 603 17.50 16.21 -9.05
C GLY A 603 17.71 17.61 -9.62
N VAL A 604 18.98 17.93 -9.86
CA VAL A 604 19.42 19.22 -10.38
C VAL A 604 20.55 18.99 -11.38
N ARG A 605 20.59 19.80 -12.44
CA ARG A 605 21.66 19.71 -13.46
C ARG A 605 22.99 20.28 -12.98
N PHE A 606 22.92 21.25 -12.08
CA PHE A 606 24.09 21.88 -11.50
C PHE A 606 23.77 22.28 -10.05
N PRO A 607 24.49 21.77 -9.04
CA PRO A 607 25.69 20.93 -9.14
C PRO A 607 25.37 19.51 -9.64
N HIS A 608 26.28 18.94 -10.42
CA HIS A 608 26.08 17.68 -11.15
C HIS A 608 26.34 16.45 -10.26
N VAL A 609 25.50 16.29 -9.23
CA VAL A 609 25.59 15.16 -8.29
C VAL A 609 24.50 14.14 -8.62
N TYR A 610 23.23 14.50 -8.46
CA TYR A 610 22.10 13.65 -8.81
C TYR A 610 21.18 14.39 -9.79
N LEU A 611 21.07 13.87 -11.02
CA LEU A 611 20.15 14.40 -12.03
C LEU A 611 18.69 13.98 -11.79
N GLY A 612 18.46 13.06 -10.87
CA GLY A 612 17.16 12.45 -10.57
C GLY A 612 17.35 11.20 -9.69
N ILE A 613 16.38 10.29 -9.71
CA ILE A 613 16.49 9.00 -9.01
C ILE A 613 17.48 8.11 -9.77
N PRO A 614 18.57 7.62 -9.17
CA PRO A 614 19.53 6.81 -9.92
C PRO A 614 18.96 5.42 -10.28
N ARG A 615 19.31 4.93 -11.48
CA ARG A 615 18.72 3.73 -12.13
C ARG A 615 19.64 2.52 -12.22
N LEU A 616 20.94 2.68 -11.93
CA LEU A 616 21.94 1.63 -12.17
C LEU A 616 21.74 0.37 -11.31
N ASP A 617 21.15 0.50 -10.12
CA ASP A 617 20.72 -0.63 -9.28
C ASP A 617 19.20 -0.78 -9.39
N PRO A 618 18.68 -1.84 -10.06
CA PRO A 618 17.25 -2.02 -10.26
C PRO A 618 16.44 -2.16 -8.97
N MET A 619 17.02 -2.79 -7.94
CA MET A 619 16.33 -3.03 -6.66
C MET A 619 16.21 -1.74 -5.87
N GLU A 620 17.30 -1.00 -5.79
CA GLU A 620 17.35 0.28 -5.09
C GLU A 620 16.55 1.36 -5.83
N TYR A 621 16.62 1.38 -7.16
CA TYR A 621 15.78 2.23 -8.01
C TYR A 621 14.29 2.00 -7.74
N LYS A 622 13.83 0.74 -7.74
CA LYS A 622 12.42 0.41 -7.44
C LYS A 622 12.02 0.89 -6.03
N ARG A 623 12.92 0.73 -5.05
CA ARG A 623 12.71 1.19 -3.66
C ARG A 623 12.58 2.71 -3.57
N LEU A 624 13.52 3.46 -4.15
CA LEU A 624 13.54 4.92 -4.12
C LEU A 624 12.35 5.50 -4.90
N ARG A 625 12.05 4.93 -6.06
CA ARG A 625 10.89 5.34 -6.87
C ARG A 625 9.57 5.14 -6.11
N GLN A 626 9.41 4.03 -5.41
CA GLN A 626 8.25 3.82 -4.52
C GLN A 626 8.24 4.78 -3.33
N TRP A 627 9.40 5.10 -2.75
CA TRP A 627 9.51 6.03 -1.63
C TRP A 627 9.07 7.44 -2.03
N PHE A 628 9.59 7.99 -3.13
CA PHE A 628 9.17 9.29 -3.64
C PHE A 628 7.69 9.30 -4.08
N ALA A 629 7.18 8.22 -4.68
CA ALA A 629 5.75 8.11 -5.00
C ALA A 629 4.86 8.20 -3.76
N LYS A 630 5.24 7.54 -2.65
CA LYS A 630 4.53 7.60 -1.36
C LYS A 630 4.56 8.99 -0.74
N LEU A 631 5.59 9.78 -1.03
CA LEU A 631 5.71 11.16 -0.56
C LEU A 631 4.88 12.15 -1.39
N GLY A 632 4.26 11.74 -2.50
CA GLY A 632 3.43 12.61 -3.35
C GLY A 632 4.07 13.00 -4.69
N TRP A 633 5.26 12.49 -5.02
CA TRP A 633 5.84 12.76 -6.34
C TRP A 633 5.12 11.99 -7.44
N ASN A 634 4.80 12.67 -8.54
CA ASN A 634 4.20 12.03 -9.70
C ASN A 634 5.25 11.26 -10.51
N VAL A 635 5.53 10.02 -10.11
CA VAL A 635 6.49 9.15 -10.77
C VAL A 635 6.04 8.64 -12.15
N SER A 636 4.78 8.90 -12.56
CA SER A 636 4.28 8.49 -13.89
C SER A 636 4.75 9.40 -15.02
N LEU A 637 5.09 10.66 -14.70
CA LEU A 637 5.61 11.65 -15.64
C LEU A 637 7.11 11.86 -15.39
N SER A 638 7.91 10.86 -15.78
CA SER A 638 9.35 10.89 -15.60
C SER A 638 10.13 10.98 -16.91
N THR A 639 11.33 11.54 -16.86
CA THR A 639 12.24 11.66 -18.01
C THR A 639 13.56 10.95 -17.69
N PRO A 640 13.94 9.90 -18.43
CA PRO A 640 15.24 9.27 -18.26
C PRO A 640 16.37 10.17 -18.76
N VAL A 641 17.40 10.31 -17.92
CA VAL A 641 18.58 11.13 -18.19
C VAL A 641 19.86 10.40 -17.81
N ALA A 642 20.95 10.66 -18.51
CA ALA A 642 22.21 9.97 -18.31
C ALA A 642 23.41 10.93 -18.30
N THR A 643 24.50 10.47 -17.69
CA THR A 643 25.84 11.00 -17.89
C THR A 643 26.63 10.00 -18.73
N MET A 644 27.31 10.47 -19.77
CA MET A 644 28.05 9.61 -20.69
C MET A 644 29.56 9.84 -20.61
N LEU A 645 30.34 8.83 -21.02
CA LEU A 645 31.79 8.79 -20.85
C LEU A 645 32.48 8.14 -22.05
N ILE A 646 33.55 8.77 -22.53
CA ILE A 646 34.62 8.13 -23.31
C ILE A 646 35.79 7.88 -22.36
N ARG A 647 36.12 6.61 -22.13
CA ARG A 647 37.16 6.21 -21.15
C ARG A 647 38.57 6.54 -21.64
N ASP A 648 38.82 6.31 -22.93
CA ASP A 648 40.11 6.53 -23.56
C ASP A 648 39.96 7.21 -24.93
N LEU A 649 40.36 8.48 -24.98
CA LEU A 649 40.38 9.32 -26.16
C LEU A 649 41.64 9.12 -27.02
N SER A 650 42.68 8.50 -26.49
CA SER A 650 43.92 8.30 -27.25
C SER A 650 43.66 7.39 -28.46
N THR A 651 42.88 6.33 -28.25
CA THR A 651 42.43 5.36 -29.25
C THR A 651 41.20 5.80 -30.04
N TRP A 652 40.54 6.89 -29.66
CA TRP A 652 39.34 7.37 -30.35
C TRP A 652 39.66 7.89 -31.76
N ILE A 653 38.92 7.42 -32.76
CA ILE A 653 38.97 7.89 -34.16
C ILE A 653 37.56 8.37 -34.53
N ALA A 654 37.46 9.47 -35.27
CA ALA A 654 36.18 9.95 -35.76
C ALA A 654 35.56 8.88 -36.69
N PRO A 655 34.30 8.47 -36.48
CA PRO A 655 33.64 7.51 -37.36
C PRO A 655 33.66 7.95 -38.82
N GLU A 656 33.85 6.99 -39.72
CA GLU A 656 33.96 7.24 -41.16
C GLU A 656 32.69 7.92 -41.70
N GLY A 657 32.85 8.94 -42.54
CA GLY A 657 31.75 9.74 -43.07
C GLY A 657 31.09 10.72 -42.08
N LEU A 658 31.20 10.51 -40.75
CA LEU A 658 30.52 11.37 -39.76
C LEU A 658 31.04 12.81 -39.76
N ALA A 659 32.36 13.00 -39.88
CA ALA A 659 32.94 14.34 -39.97
C ALA A 659 32.44 15.10 -41.20
N GLN A 660 32.23 14.40 -42.31
CA GLN A 660 31.75 14.97 -43.57
C GLN A 660 30.23 15.22 -43.51
N ALA A 661 29.47 14.30 -42.91
CA ALA A 661 28.03 14.42 -42.69
C ALA A 661 27.66 15.58 -41.73
N LEU A 662 28.52 15.88 -40.75
CA LEU A 662 28.35 17.00 -39.82
C LEU A 662 28.95 18.32 -40.33
N THR A 663 29.59 18.30 -41.51
CA THR A 663 30.13 19.52 -42.13
C THR A 663 28.99 20.27 -42.81
N ASN A 664 28.52 21.33 -42.18
CA ASN A 664 27.58 22.28 -42.78
C ASN A 664 28.33 23.59 -43.12
N PRO A 665 28.45 23.98 -44.40
CA PRO A 665 29.13 25.22 -44.79
C PRO A 665 28.48 26.49 -44.21
N GLU A 666 27.21 26.42 -43.80
CA GLU A 666 26.51 27.52 -43.13
C GLU A 666 26.86 27.66 -41.64
N VAL A 667 27.59 26.71 -41.05
CA VAL A 667 27.91 26.71 -39.61
C VAL A 667 29.42 26.77 -39.40
N LYS A 668 29.87 27.85 -38.76
CA LYS A 668 31.26 28.03 -38.33
C LYS A 668 31.37 27.81 -36.83
N TYR A 669 32.39 27.08 -36.40
CA TYR A 669 32.63 26.84 -34.99
C TYR A 669 33.87 27.58 -34.50
N ASP A 670 33.80 28.12 -33.30
CA ASP A 670 34.92 28.73 -32.62
C ASP A 670 34.96 28.38 -31.13
N LEU A 671 36.09 28.68 -30.49
CA LEU A 671 36.35 28.43 -29.08
C LEU A 671 36.62 29.78 -28.41
N VAL A 672 35.84 30.11 -27.39
CA VAL A 672 35.97 31.37 -26.64
C VAL A 672 36.11 31.14 -25.15
N HIS A 673 36.73 32.09 -24.46
CA HIS A 673 36.90 32.09 -23.01
C HIS A 673 37.19 33.52 -22.53
N GLY A 674 36.92 33.80 -21.26
CA GLY A 674 37.17 35.12 -20.65
C GLY A 674 35.92 36.00 -20.56
N ALA A 675 35.99 36.97 -19.65
CA ALA A 675 34.87 37.82 -19.27
C ALA A 675 34.34 38.69 -20.42
N GLU A 676 35.16 38.97 -21.43
CA GLU A 676 34.81 39.76 -22.62
C GLU A 676 33.67 39.14 -23.46
N TYR A 677 33.43 37.83 -23.33
CA TYR A 677 32.34 37.14 -24.02
C TYR A 677 31.05 37.04 -23.20
N THR A 678 31.03 37.56 -21.96
CA THR A 678 29.89 37.41 -21.03
C THR A 678 28.62 37.97 -21.64
N GLU A 679 28.62 39.22 -22.08
CA GLU A 679 27.41 39.89 -22.60
C GLU A 679 26.81 39.13 -23.79
N VAL A 680 27.64 38.78 -24.78
CA VAL A 680 27.22 38.07 -25.99
C VAL A 680 26.65 36.68 -25.65
N MET A 681 27.27 35.97 -24.70
CA MET A 681 26.78 34.66 -24.28
C MET A 681 25.48 34.76 -23.49
N MET A 682 25.35 35.74 -22.59
CA MET A 682 24.11 35.97 -21.83
C MET A 682 22.93 36.26 -22.75
N GLU A 683 23.14 37.05 -23.81
CA GLU A 683 22.11 37.33 -24.80
C GLU A 683 21.71 36.07 -25.59
N HIS A 684 22.68 35.22 -25.95
CA HIS A 684 22.38 33.92 -26.57
C HIS A 684 21.53 33.02 -25.66
N LEU A 685 21.88 32.91 -24.38
CA LEU A 685 21.14 32.09 -23.40
C LEU A 685 19.71 32.59 -23.21
N LYS A 686 19.53 33.91 -23.14
CA LYS A 686 18.23 34.57 -23.04
C LYS A 686 17.37 34.28 -24.26
N ARG A 687 17.92 34.42 -25.48
CA ARG A 687 17.23 34.13 -26.74
C ARG A 687 16.81 32.67 -26.87
N CYS A 688 17.61 31.74 -26.33
CA CYS A 688 17.31 30.31 -26.34
C CYS A 688 16.36 29.87 -25.20
N ALA A 689 15.87 30.80 -24.37
CA ALA A 689 15.05 30.53 -23.19
C ALA A 689 15.68 29.50 -22.22
N ARG A 690 17.02 29.45 -22.15
CA ARG A 690 17.80 28.55 -21.28
C ARG A 690 18.45 29.35 -20.16
N THR A 691 17.62 30.00 -19.35
CA THR A 691 18.07 30.81 -18.21
C THR A 691 18.56 29.96 -17.03
N ASP A 692 18.23 28.67 -17.01
CA ASP A 692 18.64 27.67 -16.00
C ASP A 692 20.16 27.42 -15.96
N VAL A 693 20.86 27.63 -17.08
CA VAL A 693 22.31 27.40 -17.20
C VAL A 693 23.13 28.69 -17.18
N ARG A 694 22.47 29.84 -16.98
CA ARG A 694 23.11 31.17 -16.98
C ARG A 694 24.27 31.26 -16.01
N GLY A 695 24.04 30.84 -14.76
CA GLY A 695 25.06 30.81 -13.70
C GLY A 695 26.29 30.01 -14.07
N VAL A 696 26.09 28.84 -14.67
CA VAL A 696 27.18 27.94 -15.09
C VAL A 696 28.05 28.60 -16.16
N TYR A 697 27.44 29.25 -17.16
CA TYR A 697 28.16 29.98 -18.19
C TYR A 697 28.88 31.21 -17.64
N GLN A 698 28.27 31.93 -16.69
CA GLN A 698 28.88 33.09 -16.05
C GLN A 698 30.11 32.70 -15.23
N MET A 699 30.01 31.63 -14.44
CA MET A 699 31.12 31.07 -13.67
C MET A 699 32.25 30.58 -14.59
N ALA A 700 31.89 29.95 -15.72
CA ALA A 700 32.87 29.51 -16.71
C ALA A 700 33.65 30.68 -17.34
N LEU A 701 32.96 31.76 -17.69
CA LEU A 701 33.56 32.93 -18.32
C LEU A 701 34.38 33.78 -17.34
N GLY A 702 33.98 33.81 -16.06
CA GLY A 702 34.74 34.46 -14.99
C GLY A 702 36.03 33.73 -14.61
N ASN A 703 36.21 32.48 -15.05
CA ASN A 703 37.42 31.68 -14.77
C ASN A 703 38.21 31.40 -16.06
N LYS A 704 39.22 32.24 -16.34
CA LYS A 704 40.10 32.07 -17.52
C LYS A 704 40.84 30.73 -17.53
N GLU A 705 41.07 30.10 -16.37
CA GLU A 705 41.81 28.85 -16.26
C GLU A 705 40.86 27.63 -16.22
N GLY A 706 40.92 26.82 -17.28
CA GLY A 706 40.31 25.49 -17.31
C GLY A 706 38.89 25.39 -17.87
N CYS A 707 38.23 26.51 -18.20
CA CYS A 707 36.91 26.54 -18.85
C CYS A 707 37.01 27.21 -20.24
N ARG A 708 36.34 26.64 -21.23
CA ARG A 708 36.15 27.24 -22.57
C ARG A 708 34.77 26.92 -23.10
N ILE A 709 34.24 27.79 -23.95
CA ILE A 709 32.95 27.59 -24.60
C ILE A 709 33.18 27.34 -26.08
N ILE A 710 32.63 26.24 -26.59
CA ILE A 710 32.58 25.97 -28.02
C ILE A 710 31.28 26.55 -28.53
N ARG A 711 31.33 27.41 -29.55
CA ARG A 711 30.14 28.01 -30.16
C ARG A 711 30.00 27.54 -31.60
N ALA A 712 28.76 27.37 -32.02
CA ALA A 712 28.37 27.24 -33.41
C ALA A 712 27.71 28.55 -33.84
N LYS A 713 28.22 29.17 -34.90
CA LYS A 713 27.72 30.44 -35.46
C LYS A 713 27.26 30.23 -36.89
N ARG A 714 26.21 30.94 -37.29
CA ARG A 714 25.82 31.00 -38.69
C ARG A 714 26.87 31.78 -39.48
N ALA A 715 27.29 31.25 -40.62
CA ALA A 715 28.35 31.84 -41.44
C ALA A 715 27.97 33.22 -42.01
N SER A 716 26.69 33.43 -42.32
CA SER A 716 26.18 34.65 -42.95
C SER A 716 26.12 35.86 -42.01
N ASP A 717 25.62 35.71 -40.78
CA ASP A 717 25.33 36.82 -39.85
C ASP A 717 26.07 36.73 -38.52
N GLN A 718 26.93 35.71 -38.34
CA GLN A 718 27.65 35.42 -37.10
C GLN A 718 26.77 35.15 -35.86
N SER A 719 25.46 34.96 -36.03
CA SER A 719 24.55 34.67 -34.93
C SER A 719 24.86 33.30 -34.29
N ILE A 720 24.84 33.24 -32.96
CA ILE A 720 25.14 32.00 -32.22
C ILE A 720 23.95 31.05 -32.31
N LEU A 721 24.16 29.93 -32.99
CA LEU A 721 23.19 28.84 -33.19
C LEU A 721 23.20 27.84 -32.03
N GLY A 722 24.35 27.65 -31.38
CA GLY A 722 24.45 26.85 -30.17
C GLY A 722 25.80 26.98 -29.49
N SER A 723 25.88 26.50 -28.25
CA SER A 723 27.09 26.48 -27.46
C SER A 723 27.15 25.26 -26.54
N ILE A 724 28.36 24.84 -26.20
CA ILE A 724 28.60 23.83 -25.16
C ILE A 724 29.81 24.23 -24.33
N LEU A 725 29.73 24.00 -23.02
CA LEU A 725 30.80 24.32 -22.10
C LEU A 725 31.79 23.15 -22.02
N MET A 726 33.07 23.44 -22.14
CA MET A 726 34.17 22.50 -21.94
C MET A 726 34.94 22.89 -20.67
N CYS A 727 34.92 22.01 -19.67
CA CYS A 727 35.59 22.20 -18.38
C CYS A 727 36.67 21.13 -18.16
N ARG A 728 37.73 21.51 -17.45
CA ARG A 728 38.76 20.58 -16.98
C ARG A 728 38.68 20.37 -15.47
N ALA A 729 39.33 19.30 -14.99
CA ALA A 729 39.41 18.94 -13.58
C ALA A 729 39.99 20.04 -12.67
N GLU A 730 40.81 20.94 -13.20
CA GLU A 730 41.43 22.04 -12.45
C GLU A 730 40.52 23.29 -12.35
N SER A 731 39.42 23.33 -13.09
CA SER A 731 38.52 24.48 -13.10
C SER A 731 37.72 24.59 -11.79
N LYS A 732 37.34 25.82 -11.40
CA LYS A 732 36.43 26.05 -10.25
C LYS A 732 35.10 25.30 -10.41
N ILE A 733 34.57 25.21 -11.63
CA ILE A 733 33.36 24.45 -11.95
C ILE A 733 33.48 22.97 -11.61
N ALA A 734 34.68 22.38 -11.73
CA ALA A 734 34.88 20.98 -11.43
C ALA A 734 34.49 20.62 -9.99
N ARG A 735 34.53 21.56 -9.04
CA ARG A 735 34.11 21.32 -7.64
C ARG A 735 32.63 20.92 -7.52
N HIS A 736 31.80 21.35 -8.46
CA HIS A 736 30.36 21.04 -8.54
C HIS A 736 30.06 19.80 -9.39
N ILE A 737 31.10 19.14 -9.93
CA ILE A 737 31.00 17.95 -10.78
C ILE A 737 31.92 16.88 -10.18
N PRO A 738 31.46 16.07 -9.21
CA PRO A 738 32.31 15.11 -8.49
C PRO A 738 33.08 14.15 -9.39
N SER A 739 32.47 13.74 -10.50
CA SER A 739 33.07 12.88 -11.52
C SER A 739 34.21 13.54 -12.30
N LEU A 740 34.35 14.87 -12.26
CA LEU A 740 35.43 15.65 -12.86
C LEU A 740 36.46 16.12 -11.82
N TYR A 741 36.01 16.42 -10.60
CA TYR A 741 36.86 16.99 -9.56
C TYR A 741 38.06 16.09 -9.23
N LYS A 742 39.27 16.67 -9.30
CA LYS A 742 40.56 15.98 -9.05
C LYS A 742 40.84 14.76 -9.95
N GLN A 743 40.11 14.60 -11.06
CA GLN A 743 40.37 13.54 -12.05
C GLN A 743 41.37 14.02 -13.12
N VAL A 744 42.66 13.82 -12.86
CA VAL A 744 43.74 14.22 -13.79
C VAL A 744 43.53 13.58 -15.16
N GLY A 745 43.69 14.37 -16.22
CA GLY A 745 43.52 13.88 -17.59
C GLY A 745 42.07 13.76 -18.06
N THR A 746 41.10 14.25 -17.28
CA THR A 746 39.66 14.23 -17.60
C THR A 746 39.14 15.62 -17.96
N ALA A 747 38.32 15.70 -19.01
CA ALA A 747 37.52 16.87 -19.35
C ALA A 747 36.02 16.55 -19.31
N CYS A 748 35.19 17.58 -19.21
CA CYS A 748 33.75 17.47 -19.25
C CYS A 748 33.17 18.46 -20.26
N LEU A 749 32.27 17.97 -21.11
CA LEU A 749 31.33 18.78 -21.88
C LEU A 749 30.03 18.86 -21.08
N SER A 750 29.55 20.06 -20.79
CA SER A 750 28.35 20.28 -19.97
C SER A 750 27.49 21.39 -20.54
N SER A 751 26.22 21.42 -20.10
CA SER A 751 25.27 22.50 -20.33
C SER A 751 25.15 22.95 -21.79
N PRO A 752 24.85 22.04 -22.74
CA PRO A 752 24.62 22.42 -24.12
C PRO A 752 23.38 23.31 -24.26
N VAL A 753 23.51 24.34 -25.07
CA VAL A 753 22.43 25.27 -25.43
C VAL A 753 22.35 25.35 -26.94
N ILE A 754 21.17 25.04 -27.47
CA ILE A 754 20.93 25.03 -28.91
C ILE A 754 19.72 25.90 -29.19
N SER A 755 19.83 26.77 -30.18
CA SER A 755 18.74 27.64 -30.61
C SER A 755 17.55 26.82 -31.08
N THR A 756 16.38 27.14 -30.55
CA THR A 756 15.10 26.54 -30.95
C THR A 756 14.73 26.85 -32.39
N LEU A 757 15.32 27.90 -32.98
CA LEU A 757 15.06 28.38 -34.34
C LEU A 757 15.90 27.64 -35.40
N TYR A 758 16.86 26.80 -35.00
CA TYR A 758 17.64 26.00 -35.94
C TYR A 758 16.95 24.66 -36.17
N SER A 759 16.73 24.28 -37.43
CA SER A 759 15.98 23.06 -37.81
C SER A 759 16.72 21.77 -37.45
N ASP A 760 18.02 21.66 -37.78
CA ASP A 760 18.82 20.46 -37.55
C ASP A 760 19.58 20.49 -36.21
N ARG A 761 18.83 20.45 -35.11
CA ARG A 761 19.40 20.54 -33.75
C ARG A 761 20.29 19.36 -33.39
N VAL A 762 20.01 18.17 -33.93
CA VAL A 762 20.74 16.95 -33.61
C VAL A 762 22.14 17.00 -34.22
N SER A 763 22.28 17.32 -35.51
CA SER A 763 23.59 17.43 -36.14
C SER A 763 24.40 18.59 -35.56
N LEU A 764 23.75 19.72 -35.23
CA LEU A 764 24.43 20.84 -34.59
C LEU A 764 25.01 20.46 -33.21
N PHE A 765 24.23 19.73 -32.41
CA PHE A 765 24.69 19.20 -31.13
C PHE A 765 25.87 18.24 -31.31
N GLN A 766 25.76 17.29 -32.23
CA GLN A 766 26.82 16.33 -32.53
C GLN A 766 28.08 17.02 -33.04
N GLY A 767 27.95 18.09 -33.83
CA GLY A 767 29.07 18.92 -34.29
C GLY A 767 29.79 19.62 -33.14
N LEU A 768 29.04 20.21 -32.20
CA LEU A 768 29.60 20.81 -30.97
C LEU A 768 30.36 19.76 -30.13
N VAL A 769 29.77 18.57 -29.95
CA VAL A 769 30.39 17.46 -29.20
C VAL A 769 31.64 16.93 -29.91
N LEU A 770 31.59 16.76 -31.23
CA LEU A 770 32.71 16.30 -32.05
C LEU A 770 33.91 17.26 -31.95
N LEU A 771 33.66 18.58 -31.98
CA LEU A 771 34.72 19.56 -31.76
C LEU A 771 35.24 19.55 -30.33
N GLY A 772 34.37 19.31 -29.34
CA GLY A 772 34.77 19.06 -27.97
C GLY A 772 35.73 17.88 -27.86
N ILE A 773 35.40 16.74 -28.47
CA ILE A 773 36.26 15.56 -28.53
C ILE A 773 37.63 15.90 -29.13
N ARG A 774 37.65 16.55 -30.31
CA ARG A 774 38.90 16.95 -30.99
C ARG A 774 39.75 17.90 -30.14
N GLN A 775 39.10 18.86 -29.48
CA GLN A 775 39.79 19.87 -28.67
C GLN A 775 40.36 19.28 -27.36
N VAL A 776 39.66 18.33 -26.75
CA VAL A 776 40.12 17.58 -25.57
C VAL A 776 41.27 16.66 -25.96
N LYS A 777 41.16 15.93 -27.08
CA LYS A 777 42.23 15.07 -27.61
C LYS A 777 43.48 15.88 -27.96
N LYS A 778 43.34 17.06 -28.59
CA LYS A 778 44.46 17.98 -28.90
C LYS A 778 45.19 18.45 -27.64
N GLN A 779 44.52 18.51 -26.49
CA GLN A 779 45.10 18.86 -25.20
C GLN A 779 45.75 17.67 -24.47
N GLY A 780 45.77 16.48 -25.08
CA GLY A 780 46.38 15.28 -24.49
C GLY A 780 45.57 14.65 -23.35
N LEU A 781 44.31 15.05 -23.17
CA LEU A 781 43.43 14.50 -22.15
C LEU A 781 42.85 13.15 -22.62
N ARG A 782 42.75 12.20 -21.69
CA ARG A 782 42.39 10.80 -22.00
C ARG A 782 40.92 10.50 -21.83
N THR A 783 40.23 11.22 -20.95
CA THR A 783 38.86 10.87 -20.58
C THR A 783 37.93 12.05 -20.81
N LEU A 784 36.75 11.79 -21.40
CA LEU A 784 35.75 12.82 -21.68
C LEU A 784 34.40 12.43 -21.12
N LEU A 785 33.90 13.27 -20.23
CA LEU A 785 32.54 13.21 -19.71
C LEU A 785 31.63 14.10 -20.55
N LEU A 786 30.41 13.63 -20.81
CA LEU A 786 29.31 14.43 -21.31
C LEU A 786 28.20 14.42 -20.26
N ASP A 787 27.99 15.59 -19.68
CA ASP A 787 27.03 15.85 -18.63
C ASP A 787 25.65 16.14 -19.24
N TYR A 788 24.63 15.48 -18.69
CA TYR A 788 23.21 15.56 -19.03
C TYR A 788 22.86 15.24 -20.50
N THR A 789 22.48 13.99 -20.75
CA THR A 789 21.86 13.54 -21.99
C THR A 789 20.48 12.98 -21.70
N ARG A 790 19.46 13.38 -22.48
CA ARG A 790 18.14 12.74 -22.43
C ARG A 790 18.19 11.45 -23.24
N GLU A 791 17.52 10.39 -22.76
CA GLU A 791 17.33 9.16 -23.54
C GLU A 791 16.35 9.44 -24.70
N ASP A 792 16.84 10.09 -25.76
CA ASP A 792 16.13 10.35 -27.02
C ASP A 792 17.00 10.00 -28.25
N VAL A 793 16.58 10.41 -29.45
CA VAL A 793 17.27 10.15 -30.74
C VAL A 793 18.74 10.63 -30.72
N SER A 794 19.09 11.62 -29.88
CA SER A 794 20.47 12.12 -29.75
C SER A 794 21.43 11.11 -29.12
N MET A 795 20.95 10.20 -28.25
CA MET A 795 21.81 9.22 -27.58
C MET A 795 22.42 8.19 -28.54
N ASN A 796 21.70 7.81 -29.60
CA ASN A 796 22.24 6.90 -30.61
C ASN A 796 23.41 7.52 -31.36
N GLY A 797 23.31 8.82 -31.68
CA GLY A 797 24.41 9.56 -32.29
C GLY A 797 25.61 9.76 -31.37
N LEU A 798 25.39 9.93 -30.07
CA LEU A 798 26.47 10.00 -29.08
C LEU A 798 27.18 8.64 -28.92
N LYS A 799 26.43 7.52 -28.95
CA LYS A 799 27.03 6.18 -28.97
C LYS A 799 27.88 5.96 -30.21
N ALA A 800 27.43 6.44 -31.38
CA ALA A 800 28.23 6.42 -32.61
C ALA A 800 29.53 7.23 -32.48
N LEU A 801 29.51 8.33 -31.72
CA LEU A 801 30.69 9.11 -31.33
C LEU A 801 31.57 8.42 -30.26
N GLY A 802 31.27 7.19 -29.85
CA GLY A 802 32.08 6.40 -28.90
C GLY A 802 31.74 6.60 -27.43
N PHE A 803 30.67 7.32 -27.09
CA PHE A 803 30.24 7.49 -25.71
C PHE A 803 29.54 6.24 -25.15
N THR A 804 29.85 5.91 -23.89
CA THR A 804 29.17 4.88 -23.10
C THR A 804 28.41 5.51 -21.94
N ILE A 805 27.33 4.87 -21.46
CA ILE A 805 26.59 5.37 -20.29
C ILE A 805 27.45 5.14 -19.05
N SER A 806 27.73 6.22 -18.30
CA SER A 806 28.43 6.15 -17.02
C SER A 806 27.43 6.06 -15.86
N ASN A 807 26.44 6.94 -15.82
CA ASN A 807 25.37 6.97 -14.82
C ASN A 807 24.02 7.19 -15.51
N SER A 808 22.95 6.62 -14.98
CA SER A 808 21.58 6.80 -15.47
C SER A 808 20.65 7.17 -14.30
N PHE A 809 19.74 8.10 -14.56
CA PHE A 809 18.79 8.66 -13.59
C PHE A 809 17.40 8.81 -14.21
N GLU A 810 16.40 8.95 -13.34
CA GLU A 810 15.01 9.27 -13.66
C GLU A 810 14.69 10.66 -13.08
N GLU A 811 14.58 11.67 -13.95
CA GLU A 811 14.17 13.04 -13.59
C GLU A 811 12.65 13.06 -13.38
N ILE A 812 12.19 13.58 -12.25
CA ILE A 812 10.76 13.61 -11.90
C ILE A 812 10.33 15.05 -11.61
N SER A 813 9.22 15.43 -12.21
CA SER A 813 8.66 16.78 -12.10
C SER A 813 7.27 16.74 -11.46
N SER A 814 6.90 17.78 -10.71
CA SER A 814 5.55 17.91 -10.15
C SER A 814 5.11 19.37 -10.08
N ASP A 815 3.79 19.58 -10.12
CA ASP A 815 3.16 20.89 -10.03
C ASP A 815 3.04 21.34 -8.56
N PRO A 816 3.42 22.58 -8.19
CA PRO A 816 3.21 23.11 -6.85
C PRO A 816 1.77 23.04 -6.31
N VAL A 817 0.76 23.14 -7.18
CA VAL A 817 -0.66 23.08 -6.81
C VAL A 817 -1.01 21.74 -6.16
N HIS A 818 -0.42 20.65 -6.67
CA HIS A 818 -0.57 19.30 -6.13
C HIS A 818 -0.15 19.23 -4.66
N TRP A 819 0.96 19.88 -4.32
CA TRP A 819 1.55 19.87 -2.98
C TRP A 819 0.79 20.77 -1.99
N THR A 820 0.25 21.91 -2.44
CA THR A 820 -0.60 22.75 -1.61
C THR A 820 -1.91 22.05 -1.22
N MET A 821 -2.53 21.29 -2.14
CA MET A 821 -3.74 20.51 -1.83
C MET A 821 -3.47 19.37 -0.84
N MET A 822 -2.32 18.71 -0.94
CA MET A 822 -1.91 17.67 0.02
C MET A 822 -1.60 18.21 1.42
N SER A 823 -1.20 19.48 1.55
CA SER A 823 -0.92 20.10 2.85
C SER A 823 -2.16 20.59 3.60
N ALA A 824 -3.31 20.68 2.90
CA ALA A 824 -4.60 21.12 3.45
C ALA A 824 -5.51 19.95 3.88
N THR A 825 -5.07 18.71 3.63
CA THR A 825 -5.70 17.44 4.05
C THR A 825 -4.85 16.76 5.10
#